data_AF-A0A9W6GSA2-F1
#
_entry.id   AF-A0A9W6GSA2-F1
#
_cell.length_a   1.000
_cell.length_b   1.000
_cell.length_c   1.000
_cell.angle_alpha   90.00
_cell.angle_beta   90.00
_cell.angle_gamma   90.00
#
_symmetry.space_group_name_H-M   'P 1'
#
loop_
_entity.id
_entity.type
_entity.pdbx_description
1 polymer ?
#
loop_
_entity_poly.entity_id
_entity_poly.type
_entity_poly.pdbx_seq_one_letter_code
_entity_poly.pdbx_strand_id
1 'polypeptide(L)'
;MTVATPPARTDAPATPRPARTSALLAPLRRFWAGDFDLGRVGMAVTLPVLAWVFYTTSSGMIDIMQKEPGDIVGIAGTLVATSAVLVMLASTSWSLGADLAALIARRHMARERMVMKTLVTAAVFLFVFSISAFFSFTYYYNNIFKLSSRKIVAELQPMELAAEVVLPATKQIGAAYEATSAKIVANPSFAAYLGALDGLIDTARAAGPALRDAIRKSQEAQQAVLAKAAREAAAELESAQAARRQIDEARAEMATLEKSAANFDAIIKSKQDEIATLAAEAQREEQLAVDAEHGLDNKGATCGPNCRAHRLKAEEANHRAATIRQTLAGPTTERAAALRKRDALAAQSIALKQKAEVAAAAAKRPMPKGEAALDLDVTLRDLTALRDQLRVEPTWAKVREAKPLCEPILAAARPSNALPASVPRDFACEPQGEARDLLSARDETRVARAAFDKKCSLDGGLRDELNAVVARIRAAPASDRSAAANGFNEAKALVDACVVAGKPVGLSEDEVRELLKKSDAFMRAHSSERNKFELAREAFWSFTPDSTMAIGVAVAQDAFLFIMKFLSEIFKRGFEARERRQFTAPLDLSDDEEEPVDIRAMKAMLRLARPVHGDMSEIDPQDPSLLLLSQNVRDNLTAALNRLVRDEIAHVDRQGVYVVDNLTISQIEARLTAALRPRALRARYGLDGANGPRAWYSDAALAGARRRRPTALERYLASETTAGGENGG
;
A
#
# COMPACT_ATOMS: atom_id res chain seq x y z
N MET A 1 20.79 -5.14 -99.99
CA MET A 1 20.08 -6.37 -100.41
C MET A 1 19.09 -6.72 -99.31
N THR A 2 17.82 -6.72 -99.68
CA THR A 2 16.68 -7.20 -98.89
C THR A 2 16.75 -8.72 -98.73
N VAL A 3 16.25 -9.26 -97.61
CA VAL A 3 15.19 -10.29 -97.55
C VAL A 3 14.88 -10.56 -96.07
N ALA A 4 13.57 -10.60 -95.81
CA ALA A 4 12.93 -10.71 -94.52
C ALA A 4 12.70 -12.17 -94.07
N THR A 5 12.51 -12.37 -92.77
CA THR A 5 11.60 -13.40 -92.22
C THR A 5 11.24 -13.08 -90.76
N PRO A 6 9.94 -12.84 -90.45
CA PRO A 6 9.33 -12.96 -89.11
C PRO A 6 8.36 -14.19 -89.08
N PRO A 7 7.50 -14.41 -88.06
CA PRO A 7 7.62 -14.42 -86.59
C PRO A 7 6.94 -15.66 -85.92
N ALA A 8 7.00 -15.74 -84.57
CA ALA A 8 6.04 -16.30 -83.58
C ALA A 8 6.80 -17.05 -82.45
N ARG A 9 6.53 -16.92 -81.14
CA ARG A 9 5.29 -16.59 -80.42
C ARG A 9 5.63 -16.02 -79.02
N THR A 10 4.66 -15.34 -78.45
CA THR A 10 4.60 -14.58 -77.18
C THR A 10 4.62 -15.41 -75.91
N ASP A 11 5.27 -14.92 -74.85
CA ASP A 11 4.84 -15.11 -73.45
C ASP A 11 5.19 -13.89 -72.57
N ALA A 12 4.15 -13.33 -71.96
CA ALA A 12 4.01 -12.51 -70.75
C ALA A 12 5.00 -11.36 -70.39
N PRO A 13 4.49 -10.20 -69.92
CA PRO A 13 5.34 -9.13 -69.37
C PRO A 13 5.95 -9.56 -68.03
N ALA A 14 7.28 -9.55 -67.95
CA ALA A 14 8.03 -9.71 -66.72
C ALA A 14 7.74 -8.54 -65.76
N THR A 15 7.22 -8.88 -64.59
CA THR A 15 7.10 -7.97 -63.43
C THR A 15 8.48 -7.46 -63.00
N PRO A 16 8.65 -6.17 -62.70
CA PRO A 16 9.90 -5.67 -62.14
C PRO A 16 10.03 -6.13 -60.68
N ARG A 17 10.89 -7.11 -60.43
CA ARG A 17 11.29 -7.49 -59.06
C ARG A 17 12.10 -6.35 -58.41
N PRO A 18 11.84 -6.02 -57.14
CA PRO A 18 12.48 -4.89 -56.47
C PRO A 18 13.93 -5.22 -56.09
N ALA A 19 14.88 -4.52 -56.69
CA ALA A 19 16.32 -4.63 -56.45
C ALA A 19 16.81 -4.07 -55.09
N ARG A 20 15.97 -4.07 -54.05
CA ARG A 20 16.31 -3.49 -52.72
C ARG A 20 16.52 -4.52 -51.61
N THR A 21 16.14 -5.78 -51.79
CA THR A 21 16.37 -6.83 -50.77
C THR A 21 17.70 -7.57 -50.96
N SER A 22 18.30 -7.53 -52.16
CA SER A 22 19.63 -8.13 -52.42
C SER A 22 20.77 -7.35 -51.77
N ALA A 23 20.61 -6.04 -51.52
CA ALA A 23 21.59 -5.20 -50.84
C ALA A 23 21.62 -5.41 -49.31
N LEU A 24 20.48 -5.75 -48.70
CA LEU A 24 20.37 -6.04 -47.26
C LEU A 24 20.86 -7.45 -46.89
N LEU A 25 20.85 -8.38 -47.84
CA LEU A 25 21.31 -9.77 -47.64
C LEU A 25 22.74 -10.04 -48.14
N ALA A 26 23.39 -9.05 -48.77
CA ALA A 26 24.79 -9.12 -49.17
C ALA A 26 25.77 -9.41 -48.01
N PRO A 27 25.64 -8.82 -46.80
CA PRO A 27 26.51 -9.18 -45.68
C PRO A 27 26.22 -10.60 -45.14
N LEU A 28 24.97 -11.06 -45.20
CA LEU A 28 24.58 -12.42 -44.78
C LEU A 28 25.11 -13.52 -45.73
N ARG A 29 25.26 -13.23 -47.03
CA ARG A 29 25.93 -14.14 -47.97
C ARG A 29 27.45 -14.21 -47.78
N ARG A 30 28.09 -13.14 -47.29
CA ARG A 30 29.50 -13.18 -46.88
C ARG A 30 29.72 -13.97 -45.58
N PHE A 31 28.72 -14.02 -44.69
CA PHE A 31 28.76 -14.84 -43.46
C PHE A 31 28.83 -16.36 -43.71
N TRP A 32 28.45 -16.83 -44.91
CA TRP A 32 28.55 -18.25 -45.31
C TRP A 32 29.81 -18.58 -46.10
N ALA A 33 30.67 -17.59 -46.38
CA ALA A 33 31.91 -17.75 -47.12
C ALA A 33 33.12 -17.58 -46.16
N GLY A 34 33.36 -18.57 -45.32
CA GLY A 34 34.70 -18.99 -44.92
C GLY A 34 35.49 -18.22 -43.85
N ASP A 35 35.23 -16.94 -43.56
CA ASP A 35 36.02 -16.18 -42.57
C ASP A 35 35.15 -15.55 -41.47
N PHE A 36 35.00 -16.24 -40.34
CA PHE A 36 34.31 -15.71 -39.16
C PHE A 36 35.20 -14.73 -38.40
N ASP A 37 35.08 -13.45 -38.73
CA ASP A 37 35.74 -12.36 -38.01
C ASP A 37 34.97 -12.05 -36.70
N LEU A 38 35.20 -12.86 -35.64
CA LEU A 38 34.53 -12.75 -34.33
C LEU A 38 34.60 -11.33 -33.74
N GLY A 39 35.60 -10.53 -34.12
CA GLY A 39 35.73 -9.13 -33.72
C GLY A 39 34.58 -8.24 -34.23
N ARG A 40 34.05 -8.49 -35.44
CA ARG A 40 32.92 -7.73 -36.00
C ARG A 40 31.60 -8.11 -35.35
N VAL A 41 31.41 -9.40 -35.05
CA VAL A 41 30.24 -9.89 -34.30
C VAL A 41 30.26 -9.37 -32.87
N GLY A 42 31.42 -9.37 -32.21
CA GLY A 42 31.61 -8.75 -30.90
C GLY A 42 31.25 -7.26 -30.89
N MET A 43 31.68 -6.48 -31.89
CA MET A 43 31.31 -5.07 -32.03
C MET A 43 29.79 -4.86 -32.25
N ALA A 44 29.16 -5.71 -33.05
CA ALA A 44 27.72 -5.63 -33.32
C ALA A 44 26.85 -5.93 -32.08
N VAL A 45 27.28 -6.86 -31.21
CA VAL A 45 26.57 -7.22 -29.97
C VAL A 45 26.87 -6.24 -28.83
N THR A 46 28.08 -5.69 -28.77
CA THR A 46 28.48 -4.75 -27.71
C THR A 46 27.90 -3.34 -27.89
N LEU A 47 27.59 -2.90 -29.11
CA LEU A 47 27.00 -1.59 -29.38
C LEU A 47 25.63 -1.37 -28.70
N PRO A 48 24.65 -2.28 -28.80
CA PRO A 48 23.38 -2.18 -28.07
C PRO A 48 23.57 -2.21 -26.55
N VAL A 49 24.51 -3.03 -26.06
CA VAL A 49 24.83 -3.11 -24.62
C VAL A 49 25.44 -1.79 -24.14
N LEU A 50 26.37 -1.20 -24.89
CA LEU A 50 26.95 0.11 -24.57
C LEU A 50 25.91 1.22 -24.62
N ALA A 51 24.98 1.21 -25.59
CA ALA A 51 23.89 2.17 -25.66
C ALA A 51 22.93 2.03 -24.47
N TRP A 52 22.66 0.79 -24.03
CA TRP A 52 21.86 0.50 -22.85
C TRP A 52 22.56 0.90 -21.54
N VAL A 53 23.85 0.61 -21.40
CA VAL A 53 24.68 1.09 -20.27
C VAL A 53 24.69 2.60 -20.25
N PHE A 54 24.92 3.24 -21.40
CA PHE A 54 24.87 4.69 -21.54
C PHE A 54 23.54 5.26 -21.05
N TYR A 55 22.43 4.68 -21.46
CA TYR A 55 21.10 5.10 -21.03
C TYR A 55 20.89 4.93 -19.51
N THR A 56 21.22 3.77 -18.96
CA THR A 56 21.01 3.46 -17.53
C THR A 56 21.93 4.28 -16.62
N THR A 57 23.22 4.38 -16.95
CA THR A 57 24.19 5.19 -16.20
C THR A 57 23.88 6.69 -16.31
N SER A 58 23.53 7.19 -17.50
CA SER A 58 23.17 8.61 -17.66
C SER A 58 21.89 8.96 -16.94
N SER A 59 20.85 8.13 -17.05
CA SER A 59 19.60 8.35 -16.33
C SER A 59 19.81 8.30 -14.81
N GLY A 60 20.62 7.37 -14.30
CA GLY A 60 20.94 7.29 -12.87
C GLY A 60 21.73 8.51 -12.37
N MET A 61 22.65 9.03 -13.17
CA MET A 61 23.43 10.22 -12.83
C MET A 61 22.61 11.51 -12.94
N ILE A 62 21.72 11.61 -13.93
CA ILE A 62 20.71 12.68 -14.07
C ILE A 62 19.80 12.69 -12.85
N ASP A 63 19.31 11.53 -12.42
CA ASP A 63 18.43 11.40 -11.26
C ASP A 63 19.08 11.89 -9.96
N ILE A 64 20.40 11.77 -9.82
CA ILE A 64 21.18 12.24 -8.67
C ILE A 64 21.50 13.73 -8.77
N MET A 65 21.92 14.21 -9.95
CA MET A 65 22.48 15.56 -10.12
C MET A 65 21.43 16.64 -10.40
N GLN A 66 20.21 16.27 -10.80
CA GLN A 66 19.12 17.25 -10.97
C GLN A 66 18.65 17.80 -9.63
N LYS A 67 18.78 19.13 -9.47
CA LYS A 67 18.19 19.88 -8.35
C LYS A 67 16.73 20.26 -8.61
N GLU A 68 16.34 20.49 -9.88
CA GLU A 68 14.99 20.92 -10.28
C GLU A 68 14.52 20.23 -11.58
N PRO A 69 13.20 20.02 -11.77
CA PRO A 69 12.64 19.49 -13.01
C PRO A 69 12.79 20.53 -14.14
N GLY A 70 13.85 20.40 -14.94
CA GLY A 70 14.14 21.29 -16.07
C GLY A 70 15.58 21.80 -16.16
N ASP A 71 16.49 21.34 -15.28
CA ASP A 71 17.90 21.75 -15.32
C ASP A 71 18.65 21.19 -16.55
N ILE A 72 18.64 21.96 -17.63
CA ILE A 72 19.29 21.62 -18.91
C ILE A 72 20.82 21.52 -18.74
N VAL A 73 21.41 22.31 -17.85
CA VAL A 73 22.86 22.32 -17.60
C VAL A 73 23.27 21.05 -16.86
N GLY A 74 22.48 20.62 -15.86
CA GLY A 74 22.66 19.33 -15.17
C GLY A 74 22.51 18.13 -16.12
N ILE A 75 21.53 18.17 -17.04
CA ILE A 75 21.33 17.10 -18.04
C ILE A 75 22.50 17.04 -19.05
N ALA A 76 22.95 18.18 -19.55
CA ALA A 76 24.07 18.23 -20.50
C ALA A 76 25.40 17.78 -19.83
N GLY A 77 25.68 18.26 -18.63
CA GLY A 77 26.88 17.89 -17.87
C GLY A 77 26.93 16.40 -17.54
N THR A 78 25.78 15.79 -17.24
CA THR A 78 25.69 14.36 -16.95
C THR A 78 25.89 13.49 -18.20
N LEU A 79 25.37 13.88 -19.36
CA LEU A 79 25.65 13.18 -20.62
C LEU A 79 27.13 13.22 -21.01
N VAL A 80 27.81 14.34 -20.77
CA VAL A 80 29.27 14.48 -21.00
C VAL A 80 30.06 13.62 -20.03
N ALA A 81 29.70 13.61 -18.75
CA ALA A 81 30.39 12.79 -17.76
C ALA A 81 30.15 11.29 -17.96
N THR A 82 28.94 10.84 -18.34
CA THR A 82 28.70 9.42 -18.62
C THR A 82 29.38 8.94 -19.89
N SER A 83 29.41 9.76 -20.95
CA SER A 83 30.20 9.43 -22.14
C SER A 83 31.68 9.30 -21.81
N ALA A 84 32.24 10.20 -20.98
CA ALA A 84 33.63 10.09 -20.53
C ALA A 84 33.89 8.80 -19.71
N VAL A 85 33.02 8.47 -18.75
CA VAL A 85 33.15 7.24 -17.94
C VAL A 85 33.06 5.99 -18.82
N LEU A 86 32.16 5.97 -19.80
CA LEU A 86 31.98 4.80 -20.67
C LEU A 86 33.08 4.65 -21.71
N VAL A 87 33.60 5.74 -22.26
CA VAL A 87 34.81 5.71 -23.09
C VAL A 87 36.01 5.24 -22.27
N MET A 88 36.12 5.67 -21.02
CA MET A 88 37.15 5.21 -20.09
C MET A 88 36.98 3.72 -19.75
N LEU A 89 35.76 3.22 -19.54
CA LEU A 89 35.48 1.80 -19.35
C LEU A 89 35.78 0.97 -20.59
N ALA A 90 35.35 1.43 -21.75
CA ALA A 90 35.58 0.75 -23.02
C ALA A 90 37.10 0.68 -23.32
N SER A 91 37.83 1.77 -23.11
CA SER A 91 39.28 1.79 -23.32
C SER A 91 40.07 0.97 -22.29
N THR A 92 39.69 1.03 -21.01
CA THR A 92 40.33 0.24 -19.95
C THR A 92 40.02 -1.24 -20.09
N SER A 93 38.76 -1.63 -20.35
CA SER A 93 38.38 -3.02 -20.66
C SER A 93 39.07 -3.55 -21.92
N TRP A 94 39.24 -2.71 -22.94
CA TRP A 94 39.99 -3.04 -24.15
C TRP A 94 41.47 -3.32 -23.83
N SER A 95 42.10 -2.47 -23.02
CA SER A 95 43.50 -2.66 -22.62
C SER A 95 43.69 -3.89 -21.72
N LEU A 96 42.74 -4.13 -20.82
CA LEU A 96 42.80 -5.20 -19.83
C LEU A 96 42.53 -6.55 -20.49
N GLY A 97 41.54 -6.65 -21.38
CA GLY A 97 41.32 -7.84 -22.20
C GLY A 97 42.59 -8.24 -22.96
N ALA A 98 43.26 -7.25 -23.57
CA ALA A 98 44.44 -7.49 -24.40
C ALA A 98 45.63 -7.98 -23.60
N ASP A 99 45.86 -7.36 -22.43
CA ASP A 99 46.95 -7.71 -21.53
C ASP A 99 46.67 -9.06 -20.82
N LEU A 100 45.42 -9.35 -20.43
CA LEU A 100 45.03 -10.57 -19.71
C LEU A 100 45.00 -11.79 -20.64
N ALA A 101 44.51 -11.65 -21.88
CA ALA A 101 44.66 -12.68 -22.90
C ALA A 101 46.14 -12.90 -23.27
N ALA A 102 47.01 -11.88 -23.16
CA ALA A 102 48.43 -12.01 -23.44
C ALA A 102 49.17 -12.72 -22.29
N LEU A 103 48.74 -12.52 -21.05
CA LEU A 103 49.23 -13.25 -19.87
C LEU A 103 48.82 -14.73 -19.90
N ILE A 104 47.59 -15.04 -20.31
CA ILE A 104 47.11 -16.43 -20.39
C ILE A 104 47.80 -17.17 -21.54
N ALA A 105 48.00 -16.52 -22.70
CA ALA A 105 48.70 -17.11 -23.84
C ALA A 105 50.21 -17.25 -23.60
N ARG A 106 50.87 -16.28 -22.95
CA ARG A 106 52.30 -16.34 -22.63
C ARG A 106 52.51 -16.86 -21.22
N ARG A 107 52.28 -18.16 -21.02
CA ARG A 107 52.27 -18.76 -19.68
C ARG A 107 53.58 -18.59 -18.89
N HIS A 108 54.76 -18.31 -19.50
CA HIS A 108 56.04 -18.39 -18.76
C HIS A 108 57.10 -17.29 -18.87
N MET A 109 57.05 -16.26 -19.72
CA MET A 109 58.30 -15.47 -20.00
C MET A 109 58.21 -13.92 -20.05
N ALA A 110 57.39 -13.26 -19.21
CA ALA A 110 57.53 -11.80 -18.94
C ALA A 110 56.85 -11.38 -17.62
N ARG A 111 57.26 -12.01 -16.50
CA ARG A 111 56.42 -12.11 -15.30
C ARG A 111 56.28 -10.82 -14.45
N GLU A 112 57.21 -9.87 -14.48
CA GLU A 112 57.13 -8.72 -13.55
C GLU A 112 56.51 -7.46 -14.17
N ARG A 113 56.99 -7.03 -15.35
CA ARG A 113 56.51 -5.77 -15.97
C ARG A 113 55.10 -5.89 -16.55
N MET A 114 54.71 -7.06 -17.07
CA MET A 114 53.33 -7.31 -17.51
C MET A 114 52.38 -7.40 -16.33
N VAL A 115 52.77 -8.09 -15.24
CA VAL A 115 51.91 -8.24 -14.05
C VAL A 115 51.61 -6.89 -13.41
N MET A 116 52.60 -6.01 -13.27
CA MET A 116 52.37 -4.67 -12.71
C MET A 116 51.45 -3.83 -13.61
N LYS A 117 51.66 -3.86 -14.93
CA LYS A 117 50.78 -3.17 -15.88
C LYS A 117 49.35 -3.71 -15.81
N THR A 118 49.17 -5.02 -15.74
CA THR A 118 47.86 -5.66 -15.64
C THR A 118 47.17 -5.39 -14.31
N LEU A 119 47.94 -5.27 -13.22
CA LEU A 119 47.39 -4.92 -11.91
C LEU A 119 46.94 -3.46 -11.88
N VAL A 120 47.73 -2.55 -12.45
CA VAL A 120 47.35 -1.13 -12.58
C VAL A 120 46.13 -0.97 -13.49
N THR A 121 46.09 -1.63 -14.65
CA THR A 121 44.91 -1.57 -15.53
C THR A 121 43.69 -2.23 -14.89
N ALA A 122 43.86 -3.31 -14.11
CA ALA A 122 42.79 -3.93 -13.34
C ALA A 122 42.27 -3.05 -12.21
N ALA A 123 43.15 -2.34 -11.49
CA ALA A 123 42.74 -1.40 -10.45
C ALA A 123 41.95 -0.22 -11.06
N VAL A 124 42.42 0.34 -12.17
CA VAL A 124 41.70 1.41 -12.89
C VAL A 124 40.37 0.89 -13.43
N PHE A 125 40.35 -0.30 -14.03
CA PHE A 125 39.11 -0.90 -14.52
C PHE A 125 38.11 -1.12 -13.38
N LEU A 126 38.53 -1.71 -12.26
CA LEU A 126 37.67 -1.94 -11.10
C LEU A 126 37.13 -0.63 -10.54
N PHE A 127 37.95 0.41 -10.45
CA PHE A 127 37.52 1.74 -10.01
C PHE A 127 36.43 2.32 -10.92
N VAL A 128 36.67 2.35 -12.23
CA VAL A 128 35.69 2.91 -13.18
C VAL A 128 34.45 2.01 -13.27
N PHE A 129 34.62 0.69 -13.14
CA PHE A 129 33.54 -0.29 -13.10
C PHE A 129 32.65 -0.07 -11.87
N SER A 130 33.23 0.15 -10.69
CA SER A 130 32.47 0.46 -9.48
C SER A 130 31.67 1.75 -9.63
N ILE A 131 32.23 2.77 -10.29
CA ILE A 131 31.53 4.04 -10.54
C ILE A 131 30.33 3.83 -11.47
N SER A 132 30.51 3.10 -12.58
CA SER A 132 29.42 2.80 -13.52
C SER A 132 28.34 1.91 -12.90
N ALA A 133 28.75 0.85 -12.19
CA ALA A 133 27.83 -0.03 -11.49
C ALA A 133 27.02 0.72 -10.42
N PHE A 134 27.63 1.70 -9.72
CA PHE A 134 26.93 2.53 -8.72
C PHE A 134 25.86 3.45 -9.35
N PHE A 135 26.16 4.11 -10.48
CA PHE A 135 25.19 4.96 -11.16
C PHE A 135 24.07 4.14 -11.84
N SER A 136 24.42 3.01 -12.45
CA SER A 136 23.45 2.06 -13.01
C SER A 136 22.57 1.45 -11.90
N PHE A 137 23.14 1.08 -10.75
CA PHE A 137 22.39 0.70 -9.55
C PHE A 137 21.40 1.79 -9.16
N THR A 138 21.82 3.05 -9.17
CA THR A 138 20.95 4.16 -8.79
C THR A 138 19.75 4.30 -9.71
N TYR A 139 19.91 4.04 -11.02
CA TYR A 139 18.81 3.97 -11.97
C TYR A 139 17.83 2.84 -11.66
N TYR A 140 18.32 1.60 -11.51
CA TYR A 140 17.46 0.43 -11.23
C TYR A 140 16.76 0.53 -9.88
N TYR A 141 17.47 1.00 -8.87
CA TYR A 141 16.93 1.24 -7.54
C TYR A 141 15.86 2.33 -7.57
N ASN A 142 16.12 3.51 -8.15
CA ASN A 142 15.15 4.62 -8.15
C ASN A 142 13.95 4.43 -9.09
N ASN A 143 14.10 3.77 -10.24
CA ASN A 143 13.04 3.68 -11.25
C ASN A 143 12.22 2.39 -11.20
N ILE A 144 12.76 1.27 -10.70
CA ILE A 144 12.05 -0.02 -10.72
C ILE A 144 11.68 -0.46 -9.31
N PHE A 145 12.63 -0.48 -8.36
CA PHE A 145 12.38 -0.99 -7.01
C PHE A 145 11.84 0.05 -6.03
N LYS A 146 12.16 1.34 -6.21
CA LYS A 146 11.65 2.44 -5.37
C LYS A 146 10.18 2.79 -5.63
N LEU A 147 9.62 2.46 -6.80
CA LEU A 147 8.17 2.60 -7.04
C LEU A 147 7.35 1.59 -6.20
N SER A 148 7.83 0.36 -6.12
CA SER A 148 7.26 -0.71 -5.28
C SER A 148 7.37 -0.35 -3.80
N SER A 149 8.58 -0.05 -3.32
CA SER A 149 8.80 0.28 -1.90
C SER A 149 8.20 1.61 -1.47
N ARG A 150 8.17 2.66 -2.32
CA ARG A 150 7.45 3.91 -2.00
C ARG A 150 5.97 3.68 -1.80
N LYS A 151 5.36 2.82 -2.60
CA LYS A 151 3.94 2.52 -2.47
C LYS A 151 3.68 1.77 -1.17
N ILE A 152 4.47 0.76 -0.84
CA ILE A 152 4.35 -0.01 0.41
C ILE A 152 4.61 0.87 1.64
N VAL A 153 5.65 1.71 1.60
CA VAL A 153 5.98 2.63 2.70
C VAL A 153 4.91 3.71 2.84
N ALA A 154 4.40 4.28 1.74
CA ALA A 154 3.31 5.25 1.78
C ALA A 154 1.97 4.66 2.27
N GLU A 155 1.78 3.33 2.14
CA GLU A 155 0.63 2.64 2.73
C GLU A 155 0.75 2.50 4.26
N LEU A 156 1.97 2.42 4.82
CA LEU A 156 2.21 2.21 6.25
C LEU A 156 2.38 3.53 7.04
N GLN A 157 3.01 4.54 6.43
CA GLN A 157 3.32 5.82 7.06
C GLN A 157 2.13 6.55 7.72
N PRO A 158 0.90 6.57 7.15
CA PRO A 158 -0.25 7.20 7.80
C PRO A 158 -0.60 6.58 9.17
N MET A 159 -0.47 5.25 9.29
CA MET A 159 -0.72 4.53 10.55
C MET A 159 0.41 4.75 11.56
N GLU A 160 1.66 4.79 11.11
CA GLU A 160 2.82 5.07 11.97
C GLU A 160 2.76 6.49 12.55
N LEU A 161 2.41 7.49 11.73
CA LEU A 161 2.20 8.87 12.18
C LEU A 161 1.11 8.95 13.26
N ALA A 162 -0.02 8.27 13.03
CA ALA A 162 -1.10 8.24 14.00
C ALA A 162 -0.67 7.55 15.30
N ALA A 163 0.06 6.44 15.24
CA ALA A 163 0.57 5.75 16.42
C ALA A 163 1.54 6.64 17.22
N GLU A 164 2.47 7.32 16.55
CA GLU A 164 3.49 8.14 17.22
C GLU A 164 2.92 9.40 17.87
N VAL A 165 1.84 9.98 17.32
CA VAL A 165 1.27 11.24 17.80
C VAL A 165 0.04 11.02 18.69
N VAL A 166 -0.87 10.12 18.32
CA VAL A 166 -2.15 9.93 19.00
C VAL A 166 -2.02 9.07 20.26
N LEU A 167 -1.10 8.09 20.30
CA LEU A 167 -0.89 7.30 21.54
C LEU A 167 -0.36 8.17 22.70
N PRO A 168 0.64 9.05 22.51
CA PRO A 168 1.02 9.97 23.57
C PRO A 168 -0.10 10.92 23.98
N ALA A 169 -0.89 11.40 23.00
CA ALA A 169 -2.03 12.29 23.27
C ALA A 169 -3.10 11.61 24.15
N THR A 170 -3.50 10.37 23.83
CA THR A 170 -4.48 9.61 24.63
C THR A 170 -3.95 9.33 26.05
N LYS A 171 -2.66 9.04 26.18
CA LYS A 171 -2.01 8.86 27.49
C LYS A 171 -2.02 10.14 28.33
N GLN A 172 -1.70 11.29 27.73
CA GLN A 172 -1.73 12.59 28.40
C GLN A 172 -3.16 12.98 28.81
N ILE A 173 -4.14 12.76 27.94
CA ILE A 173 -5.57 12.96 28.26
C ILE A 173 -6.00 12.09 29.45
N GLY A 174 -5.58 10.82 29.47
CA GLY A 174 -5.82 9.92 30.60
C GLY A 174 -5.25 10.45 31.92
N ALA A 175 -3.99 10.89 31.90
CA ALA A 175 -3.32 11.47 33.07
C ALA A 175 -3.98 12.79 33.53
N ALA A 176 -4.37 13.66 32.60
CA ALA A 176 -5.07 14.91 32.91
C ALA A 176 -6.45 14.65 33.55
N TYR A 177 -7.17 13.64 33.05
CA TYR A 177 -8.45 13.22 33.61
C TYR A 177 -8.30 12.68 35.06
N GLU A 178 -7.30 11.83 35.31
CA GLU A 178 -7.00 11.34 36.67
C GLU A 178 -6.59 12.49 37.61
N ALA A 179 -5.72 13.40 37.16
CA ALA A 179 -5.32 14.57 37.93
C ALA A 179 -6.50 15.48 38.28
N THR A 180 -7.46 15.64 37.35
CA THR A 180 -8.70 16.40 37.60
C THR A 180 -9.57 15.69 38.64
N SER A 181 -9.63 14.36 38.63
CA SER A 181 -10.31 13.56 39.67
C SER A 181 -9.74 13.84 41.05
N ALA A 182 -8.41 13.76 41.18
CA ALA A 182 -7.71 14.02 42.44
C ALA A 182 -7.93 15.46 42.93
N LYS A 183 -7.96 16.45 42.02
CA LYS A 183 -8.26 17.86 42.35
C LYS A 183 -9.67 18.05 42.91
N ILE A 184 -10.67 17.34 42.36
CA ILE A 184 -12.05 17.40 42.86
C ILE A 184 -12.13 16.82 44.27
N VAL A 185 -11.50 15.67 44.50
CA VAL A 185 -11.47 15.01 45.82
C VAL A 185 -10.75 15.86 46.87
N ALA A 186 -9.66 16.53 46.48
CA ALA A 186 -8.91 17.44 47.34
C ALA A 186 -9.60 18.80 47.57
N ASN A 187 -10.64 19.14 46.81
CA ASN A 187 -11.33 20.41 46.97
C ASN A 187 -12.08 20.43 48.32
N PRO A 188 -11.94 21.50 49.13
CA PRO A 188 -12.54 21.56 50.46
C PRO A 188 -14.07 21.43 50.44
N SER A 189 -14.75 21.95 49.42
CA SER A 189 -16.21 21.86 49.30
C SER A 189 -16.69 20.41 49.09
N PHE A 190 -15.97 19.64 48.27
CA PHE A 190 -16.30 18.24 48.00
C PHE A 190 -15.86 17.34 49.15
N ALA A 191 -14.71 17.63 49.79
CA ALA A 191 -14.28 16.94 51.00
C ALA A 191 -15.28 17.14 52.16
N ALA A 192 -15.84 18.34 52.32
CA ALA A 192 -16.89 18.61 53.29
C ALA A 192 -18.19 17.83 52.99
N TYR A 193 -18.57 17.73 51.71
CA TYR A 193 -19.70 16.88 51.29
C TYR A 193 -19.48 15.40 51.63
N LEU A 194 -18.31 14.85 51.32
CA LEU A 194 -17.96 13.48 51.67
C LEU A 194 -17.92 13.27 53.20
N GLY A 195 -17.39 14.24 53.96
CA GLY A 195 -17.38 14.20 55.41
C GLY A 195 -18.78 14.25 56.04
N ALA A 196 -19.70 14.99 55.43
CA ALA A 196 -21.10 14.99 55.86
C ALA A 196 -21.81 13.66 55.51
N LEU A 197 -21.51 13.04 54.36
CA LEU A 197 -21.97 11.67 54.07
C LEU A 197 -21.42 10.66 55.08
N ASP A 198 -20.14 10.77 55.45
CA ASP A 198 -19.51 9.92 56.45
C ASP A 198 -20.19 10.08 57.81
N GLY A 199 -20.43 11.32 58.26
CA GLY A 199 -21.14 11.60 59.50
C GLY A 199 -22.57 11.02 59.50
N LEU A 200 -23.28 11.10 58.38
CA LEU A 200 -24.61 10.53 58.21
C LEU A 200 -24.58 9.00 58.25
N ILE A 201 -23.62 8.36 57.57
CA ILE A 201 -23.43 6.90 57.59
C ILE A 201 -23.10 6.43 59.00
N ASP A 202 -22.17 7.09 59.69
CA ASP A 202 -21.72 6.69 61.03
C ASP A 202 -22.83 6.87 62.07
N THR A 203 -23.63 7.94 61.98
CA THR A 203 -24.79 8.12 62.87
C THR A 203 -25.92 7.15 62.58
N ALA A 204 -26.13 6.78 61.32
CA ALA A 204 -27.09 5.76 60.95
C ALA A 204 -26.63 4.34 61.31
N ARG A 205 -25.32 4.05 61.29
CA ARG A 205 -24.73 2.80 61.83
C ARG A 205 -24.81 2.73 63.35
N ALA A 206 -24.49 3.83 64.02
CA ALA A 206 -24.59 3.97 65.46
C ALA A 206 -26.03 4.21 65.95
N ALA A 207 -27.01 4.16 65.04
CA ALA A 207 -28.39 4.55 65.28
C ALA A 207 -28.91 4.03 66.62
N GLY A 208 -29.18 4.96 67.54
CA GLY A 208 -30.02 4.67 68.69
C GLY A 208 -31.41 4.21 68.25
N PRO A 209 -32.17 3.55 69.15
CA PRO A 209 -33.54 3.09 68.86
C PRO A 209 -34.45 4.18 68.26
N ALA A 210 -34.20 5.45 68.59
CA ALA A 210 -34.94 6.60 68.07
C ALA A 210 -34.90 6.78 66.54
N LEU A 211 -33.76 6.53 65.86
CA LEU A 211 -33.69 6.70 64.40
C LEU A 211 -34.42 5.55 63.68
N ARG A 212 -34.26 4.31 64.17
CA ARG A 212 -34.97 3.14 63.64
C ARG A 212 -36.48 3.29 63.82
N ASP A 213 -36.92 3.77 64.99
CA ASP A 213 -38.32 4.06 65.26
C ASP A 213 -38.85 5.21 64.39
N ALA A 214 -38.05 6.24 64.12
CA ALA A 214 -38.42 7.34 63.23
C ALA A 214 -38.58 6.87 61.77
N ILE A 215 -37.66 6.06 61.26
CA ILE A 215 -37.75 5.45 59.92
C ILE A 215 -38.97 4.53 59.82
N ARG A 216 -39.23 3.70 60.85
CA ARG A 216 -40.42 2.85 60.88
C ARG A 216 -41.70 3.68 60.87
N LYS A 217 -41.79 4.72 61.70
CA LYS A 217 -42.95 5.63 61.73
C LYS A 217 -43.14 6.40 60.42
N SER A 218 -42.05 6.83 59.77
CA SER A 218 -42.16 7.51 58.47
C SER A 218 -42.63 6.56 57.37
N GLN A 219 -42.17 5.30 57.39
CA GLN A 219 -42.65 4.26 56.47
C GLN A 219 -44.13 3.95 56.71
N GLU A 220 -44.56 3.78 57.97
CA GLU A 220 -45.97 3.56 58.32
C GLU A 220 -46.84 4.74 57.87
N ALA A 221 -46.38 5.98 58.06
CA ALA A 221 -47.09 7.18 57.60
C ALA A 221 -47.17 7.24 56.07
N GLN A 222 -46.09 6.95 55.35
CA GLN A 222 -46.09 6.88 53.89
C GLN A 222 -47.01 5.77 53.37
N GLN A 223 -46.96 4.58 53.96
CA GLN A 223 -47.87 3.47 53.61
C GLN A 223 -49.33 3.84 53.87
N ALA A 224 -49.64 4.56 54.94
CA ALA A 224 -50.99 5.05 55.22
C ALA A 224 -51.47 6.07 54.16
N VAL A 225 -50.59 6.99 53.73
CA VAL A 225 -50.88 7.95 52.64
C VAL A 225 -51.10 7.22 51.31
N LEU A 226 -50.24 6.26 50.98
CA LEU A 226 -50.37 5.43 49.77
C LEU A 226 -51.66 4.60 49.80
N ALA A 227 -52.00 4.00 50.93
CA ALA A 227 -53.23 3.24 51.11
C ALA A 227 -54.47 4.14 50.97
N LYS A 228 -54.43 5.37 51.48
CA LYS A 228 -55.50 6.35 51.31
C LYS A 228 -55.65 6.78 49.85
N ALA A 229 -54.54 7.11 49.18
CA ALA A 229 -54.53 7.46 47.77
C ALA A 229 -55.01 6.30 46.87
N ALA A 230 -54.65 5.05 47.20
CA ALA A 230 -55.12 3.86 46.50
C ALA A 230 -56.63 3.64 46.68
N ARG A 231 -57.18 3.88 47.89
CA ARG A 231 -58.63 3.82 48.15
C ARG A 231 -59.40 4.90 47.40
N GLU A 232 -58.88 6.12 47.38
CA GLU A 232 -59.47 7.23 46.62
C GLU A 232 -59.48 6.93 45.11
N ALA A 233 -58.36 6.44 44.56
CA ALA A 233 -58.27 6.06 43.16
C ALA A 233 -59.21 4.88 42.79
N ALA A 234 -59.36 3.90 43.69
CA ALA A 234 -60.30 2.79 43.50
C ALA A 234 -61.76 3.28 43.48
N ALA A 235 -62.14 4.17 44.41
CA ALA A 235 -63.48 4.75 44.45
C ALA A 235 -63.78 5.60 43.20
N GLU A 236 -62.80 6.37 42.71
CA GLU A 236 -62.95 7.14 41.47
C GLU A 236 -63.13 6.22 40.25
N LEU A 237 -62.40 5.11 40.18
CA LEU A 237 -62.56 4.10 39.12
C LEU A 237 -63.95 3.45 39.13
N GLU A 238 -64.46 3.07 40.30
CA GLU A 238 -65.81 2.52 40.44
C GLU A 238 -66.88 3.52 39.99
N SER A 239 -66.73 4.80 40.37
CA SER A 239 -67.62 5.88 39.93
C SER A 239 -67.60 6.08 38.41
N ALA A 240 -66.43 5.95 37.77
CA ALA A 240 -66.28 6.04 36.32
C ALA A 240 -66.96 4.87 35.61
N GLN A 241 -66.82 3.65 36.15
CA GLN A 241 -67.47 2.47 35.61
C GLN A 241 -69.00 2.53 35.74
N ALA A 242 -69.51 3.02 36.87
CA ALA A 242 -70.95 3.21 37.06
C ALA A 242 -71.53 4.25 36.08
N ALA A 243 -70.85 5.38 35.87
CA ALA A 243 -71.27 6.39 34.90
C ALA A 243 -71.28 5.86 33.45
N ARG A 244 -70.33 4.99 33.09
CA ARG A 244 -70.31 4.33 31.76
C ARG A 244 -71.51 3.42 31.56
N ARG A 245 -71.87 2.60 32.56
CA ARG A 245 -73.07 1.73 32.49
C ARG A 245 -74.34 2.55 32.25
N GLN A 246 -74.49 3.68 32.94
CA GLN A 246 -75.64 4.58 32.76
C GLN A 246 -75.68 5.23 31.36
N ILE A 247 -74.52 5.53 30.74
CA ILE A 247 -74.47 6.04 29.37
C ILE A 247 -74.91 4.97 28.37
N ASP A 248 -74.50 3.72 28.56
CA ASP A 248 -74.85 2.63 27.66
C ASP A 248 -76.33 2.24 27.77
N GLU A 249 -76.90 2.27 28.99
CA GLU A 249 -78.34 2.14 29.23
C GLU A 249 -79.13 3.27 28.55
N ALA A 250 -78.73 4.53 28.75
CA ALA A 250 -79.37 5.68 28.10
C ALA A 250 -79.28 5.62 26.57
N ARG A 251 -78.19 5.09 26.00
CA ARG A 251 -78.04 4.87 24.55
C ARG A 251 -78.99 3.80 24.04
N ALA A 252 -79.14 2.70 24.76
CA ALA A 252 -80.08 1.64 24.39
C ALA A 252 -81.52 2.17 24.39
N GLU A 253 -81.90 2.97 25.38
CA GLU A 253 -83.22 3.62 25.44
C GLU A 253 -83.43 4.66 24.33
N MET A 254 -82.42 5.46 23.98
CA MET A 254 -82.53 6.37 22.83
C MET A 254 -82.77 5.60 21.52
N ALA A 255 -82.07 4.48 21.31
CA ALA A 255 -82.24 3.67 20.10
C ALA A 255 -83.64 3.04 20.00
N THR A 256 -84.24 2.62 21.13
CA THR A 256 -85.62 2.11 21.13
C THR A 256 -86.63 3.22 20.85
N LEU A 257 -86.43 4.42 21.40
CA LEU A 257 -87.27 5.59 21.12
C LEU A 257 -87.17 6.05 19.66
N GLU A 258 -85.97 6.06 19.07
CA GLU A 258 -85.78 6.38 17.65
C GLU A 258 -86.49 5.38 16.74
N LYS A 259 -86.39 4.08 17.03
CA LYS A 259 -87.14 3.05 16.30
C LYS A 259 -88.65 3.25 16.42
N SER A 260 -89.14 3.63 17.60
CA SER A 260 -90.57 3.94 17.79
C SER A 260 -91.00 5.16 16.97
N ALA A 261 -90.19 6.23 16.94
CA ALA A 261 -90.47 7.43 16.16
C ALA A 261 -90.47 7.14 14.64
N ALA A 262 -89.52 6.33 14.16
CA ALA A 262 -89.46 5.91 12.76
C ALA A 262 -90.69 5.08 12.35
N ASN A 263 -91.19 4.21 13.24
CA ASN A 263 -92.43 3.47 13.00
C ASN A 263 -93.63 4.41 12.87
N PHE A 264 -93.76 5.39 13.76
CA PHE A 264 -94.82 6.40 13.66
C PHE A 264 -94.68 7.28 12.41
N ASP A 265 -93.46 7.60 11.98
CA ASP A 265 -93.22 8.34 10.75
C ASP A 265 -93.70 7.60 9.49
N ALA A 266 -93.48 6.29 9.42
CA ALA A 266 -94.01 5.46 8.34
C ALA A 266 -95.56 5.47 8.31
N ILE A 267 -96.20 5.37 9.48
CA ILE A 267 -97.67 5.43 9.62
C ILE A 267 -98.20 6.81 9.20
N ILE A 268 -97.58 7.89 9.69
CA ILE A 268 -97.97 9.26 9.37
C ILE A 268 -97.85 9.51 7.87
N LYS A 269 -96.74 9.11 7.25
CA LYS A 269 -96.51 9.30 5.81
C LYS A 269 -97.53 8.52 4.98
N SER A 270 -97.80 7.25 5.31
CA SER A 270 -98.83 6.45 4.65
C SER A 270 -100.20 7.14 4.68
N LYS A 271 -100.58 7.69 5.84
CA LYS A 271 -101.87 8.38 6.03
C LYS A 271 -101.91 9.76 5.37
N GLN A 272 -100.78 10.46 5.29
CA GLN A 272 -100.66 11.71 4.52
C GLN A 272 -100.77 11.46 3.01
N ASP A 273 -100.16 10.40 2.51
CA ASP A 273 -100.28 9.98 1.10
C ASP A 273 -101.74 9.60 0.78
N GLU A 274 -102.42 8.85 1.68
CA GLU A 274 -103.86 8.57 1.57
C GLU A 274 -104.69 9.87 1.51
N ILE A 275 -104.43 10.85 2.39
CA ILE A 275 -105.12 12.16 2.33
C ILE A 275 -104.84 12.89 1.02
N ALA A 276 -103.61 12.86 0.53
CA ALA A 276 -103.24 13.51 -0.74
C ALA A 276 -103.98 12.88 -1.93
N THR A 277 -104.11 11.54 -1.95
CA THR A 277 -104.89 10.85 -2.99
C THR A 277 -106.37 11.20 -2.92
N LEU A 278 -106.98 11.21 -1.73
CA LEU A 278 -108.39 11.60 -1.54
C LEU A 278 -108.63 13.08 -1.88
N ALA A 279 -107.68 13.96 -1.58
CA ALA A 279 -107.77 15.37 -1.94
C ALA A 279 -107.68 15.57 -3.47
N ALA A 280 -106.80 14.83 -4.15
CA ALA A 280 -106.72 14.84 -5.61
C ALA A 280 -107.98 14.25 -6.26
N GLU A 281 -108.56 13.19 -5.69
CA GLU A 281 -109.85 12.63 -6.11
C GLU A 281 -110.99 13.65 -5.93
N ALA A 282 -111.07 14.30 -4.77
CA ALA A 282 -112.06 15.34 -4.50
C ALA A 282 -111.95 16.50 -5.51
N GLN A 283 -110.74 17.00 -5.78
CA GLN A 283 -110.51 18.07 -6.76
C GLN A 283 -110.90 17.64 -8.18
N ARG A 284 -110.59 16.39 -8.56
CA ARG A 284 -110.94 15.87 -9.89
C ARG A 284 -112.45 15.72 -10.05
N GLU A 285 -113.14 15.18 -9.05
CA GLU A 285 -114.60 15.04 -9.06
C GLU A 285 -115.30 16.41 -9.00
N GLU A 286 -114.74 17.39 -8.29
CA GLU A 286 -115.25 18.77 -8.28
C GLU A 286 -115.08 19.46 -9.65
N GLN A 287 -113.94 19.26 -10.32
CA GLN A 287 -113.75 19.72 -11.71
C GLN A 287 -114.75 19.08 -12.66
N LEU A 288 -114.96 17.76 -12.56
CA LEU A 288 -115.98 17.05 -13.36
C LEU A 288 -117.40 17.53 -13.04
N ALA A 289 -117.69 17.92 -11.79
CA ALA A 289 -118.97 18.53 -11.43
C ALA A 289 -119.15 19.90 -12.08
N VAL A 290 -118.11 20.74 -12.09
CA VAL A 290 -118.10 22.04 -12.78
C VAL A 290 -118.29 21.84 -14.29
N ASP A 291 -117.58 20.91 -14.91
CA ASP A 291 -117.73 20.60 -16.34
C ASP A 291 -119.15 20.09 -16.66
N ALA A 292 -119.73 19.25 -15.80
CA ALA A 292 -121.10 18.75 -15.94
C ALA A 292 -122.17 19.83 -15.69
N GLU A 293 -121.87 20.86 -14.91
CA GLU A 293 -122.73 22.04 -14.73
C GLU A 293 -122.79 22.89 -16.02
N HIS A 294 -121.71 22.89 -16.82
CA HIS A 294 -121.61 23.62 -18.08
C HIS A 294 -121.94 22.77 -19.33
N GLY A 295 -122.21 21.46 -19.17
CA GLY A 295 -122.33 20.47 -20.26
C GLY A 295 -123.74 20.21 -20.81
N LEU A 296 -123.81 20.11 -22.16
CA LEU A 296 -124.88 19.72 -23.11
C LEU A 296 -126.27 20.37 -23.04
N ASP A 297 -126.72 20.92 -21.92
CA ASP A 297 -128.08 21.46 -21.84
C ASP A 297 -128.17 23.00 -21.83
N ASN A 298 -127.08 23.76 -21.63
CA ASN A 298 -127.09 25.24 -21.51
C ASN A 298 -128.26 25.78 -20.64
N LYS A 299 -128.77 24.96 -19.70
CA LYS A 299 -129.84 25.31 -18.78
C LYS A 299 -129.16 25.92 -17.55
N GLY A 300 -129.11 27.25 -17.55
CA GLY A 300 -128.52 28.02 -16.47
C GLY A 300 -129.04 27.64 -15.07
N ALA A 301 -128.14 27.82 -14.11
CA ALA A 301 -128.32 27.93 -12.65
C ALA A 301 -128.75 26.69 -11.83
N THR A 302 -128.97 25.50 -12.40
CA THR A 302 -129.28 24.30 -11.58
C THR A 302 -128.48 23.06 -11.94
N CYS A 303 -127.68 22.58 -10.98
CA CYS A 303 -126.89 21.36 -11.06
C CYS A 303 -127.78 20.11 -11.25
N GLY A 304 -127.66 19.49 -12.44
CA GLY A 304 -128.36 18.25 -12.81
C GLY A 304 -127.88 17.01 -12.04
N PRO A 305 -128.48 15.84 -12.27
CA PRO A 305 -128.20 14.61 -11.49
C PRO A 305 -126.74 14.16 -11.55
N ASN A 306 -126.06 14.30 -12.70
CA ASN A 306 -124.64 13.94 -12.83
C ASN A 306 -123.74 14.89 -12.03
N CYS A 307 -123.98 16.20 -12.10
CA CYS A 307 -123.27 17.19 -11.29
C CYS A 307 -123.45 16.95 -9.78
N ARG A 308 -124.67 16.59 -9.33
CA ARG A 308 -124.93 16.23 -7.92
C ARG A 308 -124.18 14.97 -7.50
N ALA A 309 -124.12 13.96 -8.37
CA ALA A 309 -123.38 12.73 -8.09
C ALA A 309 -121.87 12.98 -7.92
N HIS A 310 -121.27 13.82 -8.79
CA HIS A 310 -119.86 14.20 -8.68
C HIS A 310 -119.58 15.05 -7.43
N ARG A 311 -120.47 15.99 -7.06
CA ARG A 311 -120.35 16.75 -5.80
C ARG A 311 -120.43 15.86 -4.56
N LEU A 312 -121.37 14.92 -4.52
CA LEU A 312 -121.48 13.97 -3.40
C LEU A 312 -120.21 13.11 -3.25
N LYS A 313 -119.59 12.68 -4.36
CA LYS A 313 -118.31 11.95 -4.32
C LYS A 313 -117.17 12.83 -3.79
N ALA A 314 -117.10 14.10 -4.19
CA ALA A 314 -116.11 15.04 -3.67
C ALA A 314 -116.31 15.31 -2.17
N GLU A 315 -117.55 15.48 -1.72
CA GLU A 315 -117.91 15.61 -0.30
C GLU A 315 -117.56 14.35 0.49
N GLU A 316 -117.82 13.15 -0.04
CA GLU A 316 -117.47 11.88 0.59
C GLU A 316 -115.94 11.70 0.70
N ALA A 317 -115.19 12.03 -0.35
CA ALA A 317 -113.73 12.02 -0.34
C ALA A 317 -113.16 13.02 0.69
N ASN A 318 -113.74 14.22 0.78
CA ASN A 318 -113.38 15.23 1.78
C ASN A 318 -113.72 14.78 3.21
N HIS A 319 -114.87 14.12 3.42
CA HIS A 319 -115.25 13.56 4.70
C HIS A 319 -114.28 12.45 5.14
N ARG A 320 -113.93 11.53 4.23
CA ARG A 320 -112.93 10.47 4.50
C ARG A 320 -111.56 11.06 4.81
N ALA A 321 -111.12 12.08 4.07
CA ALA A 321 -109.88 12.80 4.36
C ALA A 321 -109.90 13.48 5.73
N ALA A 322 -111.03 14.07 6.14
CA ALA A 322 -111.21 14.67 7.46
C ALA A 322 -111.13 13.62 8.59
N THR A 323 -111.75 12.45 8.42
CA THR A 323 -111.65 11.34 9.37
C THR A 323 -110.21 10.85 9.53
N ILE A 324 -109.46 10.72 8.42
CA ILE A 324 -108.04 10.33 8.47
C ILE A 324 -107.18 11.41 9.15
N ARG A 325 -107.49 12.71 8.96
CA ARG A 325 -106.82 13.79 9.69
C ARG A 325 -107.07 13.72 11.20
N GLN A 326 -108.27 13.34 11.63
CA GLN A 326 -108.57 13.14 13.05
C GLN A 326 -107.79 11.97 13.64
N THR A 327 -107.64 10.86 12.91
CA THR A 327 -106.87 9.69 13.39
C THR A 327 -105.35 9.93 13.39
N LEU A 328 -104.84 10.86 12.58
CA LEU A 328 -103.43 11.28 12.59
C LEU A 328 -102.99 11.99 13.87
N ALA A 329 -103.91 12.56 14.66
CA ALA A 329 -103.57 13.28 15.90
C ALA A 329 -102.91 12.37 16.97
N GLY A 330 -103.28 11.09 17.03
CA GLY A 330 -102.66 10.11 17.94
C GLY A 330 -101.19 9.82 17.60
N PRO A 331 -100.89 9.27 16.42
CA PRO A 331 -99.51 8.96 16.00
C PRO A 331 -98.57 10.17 16.02
N THR A 332 -99.08 11.36 15.68
CA THR A 332 -98.27 12.59 15.69
C THR A 332 -97.91 13.04 17.12
N THR A 333 -98.81 12.90 18.09
CA THR A 333 -98.53 13.23 19.49
C THR A 333 -97.61 12.20 20.15
N GLU A 334 -97.79 10.91 19.85
CA GLU A 334 -96.91 9.84 20.34
C GLU A 334 -95.48 9.96 19.78
N ARG A 335 -95.34 10.28 18.49
CA ARG A 335 -94.05 10.61 17.88
C ARG A 335 -93.38 11.80 18.58
N ALA A 336 -94.12 12.89 18.79
CA ALA A 336 -93.59 14.07 19.46
C ALA A 336 -93.16 13.77 20.91
N ALA A 337 -93.89 12.92 21.62
CA ALA A 337 -93.54 12.46 22.97
C ALA A 337 -92.28 11.59 22.97
N ALA A 338 -92.14 10.67 22.00
CA ALA A 338 -90.94 9.83 21.86
C ALA A 338 -89.69 10.67 21.57
N LEU A 339 -89.79 11.66 20.66
CA LEU A 339 -88.69 12.58 20.36
C LEU A 339 -88.32 13.46 21.55
N ARG A 340 -89.30 14.00 22.29
CA ARG A 340 -89.04 14.79 23.52
C ARG A 340 -88.32 13.95 24.59
N LYS A 341 -88.71 12.69 24.78
CA LYS A 341 -88.03 11.78 25.72
C LYS A 341 -86.61 11.47 25.26
N ARG A 342 -86.40 11.22 23.96
CA ARG A 342 -85.07 11.03 23.38
C ARG A 342 -84.18 12.25 23.62
N ASP A 343 -84.68 13.45 23.36
CA ASP A 343 -83.89 14.68 23.51
C ASP A 343 -83.56 14.97 24.97
N ALA A 344 -84.47 14.65 25.90
CA ALA A 344 -84.21 14.72 27.34
C ALA A 344 -83.12 13.72 27.79
N LEU A 345 -83.17 12.47 27.31
CA LEU A 345 -82.14 11.46 27.57
C LEU A 345 -80.80 11.83 26.92
N ALA A 346 -80.83 12.41 25.73
CA ALA A 346 -79.63 12.91 25.04
C ALA A 346 -78.94 14.01 25.87
N ALA A 347 -79.70 14.97 26.41
CA ALA A 347 -79.17 16.00 27.29
C ALA A 347 -78.57 15.43 28.58
N GLN A 348 -79.22 14.45 29.22
CA GLN A 348 -78.68 13.76 30.40
C GLN A 348 -77.41 12.97 30.08
N SER A 349 -77.33 12.35 28.90
CA SER A 349 -76.16 11.60 28.45
C SER A 349 -74.90 12.48 28.30
N ILE A 350 -75.06 13.78 27.99
CA ILE A 350 -73.94 14.73 27.91
C ILE A 350 -73.36 14.99 29.30
N ALA A 351 -74.21 15.22 30.30
CA ALA A 351 -73.77 15.41 31.68
C ALA A 351 -73.09 14.16 32.25
N LEU A 352 -73.60 12.96 31.91
CA LEU A 352 -72.97 11.69 32.29
C LEU A 352 -71.63 11.47 31.59
N LYS A 353 -71.49 11.84 30.30
CA LYS A 353 -70.22 11.79 29.56
C LYS A 353 -69.17 12.70 30.18
N GLN A 354 -69.52 13.94 30.53
CA GLN A 354 -68.61 14.86 31.22
C GLN A 354 -68.13 14.28 32.56
N LYS A 355 -69.03 13.68 33.35
CA LYS A 355 -68.65 12.99 34.59
C LYS A 355 -67.72 11.79 34.34
N ALA A 356 -68.00 10.98 33.32
CA ALA A 356 -67.18 9.83 32.96
C ALA A 356 -65.79 10.22 32.43
N GLU A 357 -65.69 11.34 31.71
CA GLU A 357 -64.41 11.89 31.21
C GLU A 357 -63.56 12.46 32.34
N VAL A 358 -64.15 13.21 33.26
CA VAL A 358 -63.46 13.73 34.45
C VAL A 358 -62.95 12.58 35.33
N ALA A 359 -63.78 11.56 35.56
CA ALA A 359 -63.38 10.39 36.34
C ALA A 359 -62.33 9.52 35.60
N ALA A 360 -62.41 9.40 34.27
CA ALA A 360 -61.39 8.70 33.47
C ALA A 360 -60.06 9.47 33.40
N ALA A 361 -60.09 10.80 33.43
CA ALA A 361 -58.88 11.63 33.51
C ALA A 361 -58.21 11.50 34.89
N ALA A 362 -59.00 11.40 35.95
CA ALA A 362 -58.48 11.13 37.30
C ALA A 362 -57.87 9.73 37.42
N ALA A 363 -58.52 8.71 36.84
CA ALA A 363 -58.01 7.33 36.78
C ALA A 363 -56.71 7.15 35.98
N LYS A 364 -56.39 8.06 35.05
CA LYS A 364 -55.11 8.05 34.30
C LYS A 364 -53.95 8.63 35.09
N ARG A 365 -54.19 9.21 36.27
CA ARG A 365 -53.09 9.66 37.14
C ARG A 365 -52.26 8.45 37.55
N PRO A 366 -50.92 8.51 37.41
CA PRO A 366 -50.07 7.41 37.82
C PRO A 366 -50.28 7.17 39.31
N MET A 367 -50.71 5.94 39.67
CA MET A 367 -50.78 5.56 41.07
C MET A 367 -49.38 5.68 41.67
N PRO A 368 -49.26 6.21 42.90
CA PRO A 368 -47.97 6.28 43.55
C PRO A 368 -47.49 4.84 43.80
N LYS A 369 -46.40 4.46 43.14
CA LYS A 369 -45.76 3.16 43.36
C LYS A 369 -45.24 3.13 44.78
N GLY A 370 -45.64 2.13 45.56
CA GLY A 370 -45.06 1.90 46.87
C GLY A 370 -43.58 1.57 46.71
N GLU A 371 -42.71 2.44 47.22
CA GLU A 371 -41.31 2.08 47.42
C GLU A 371 -41.24 0.95 48.45
N ALA A 372 -40.38 -0.04 48.18
CA ALA A 372 -40.14 -1.14 49.10
C ALA A 372 -39.70 -0.59 50.47
N ALA A 373 -40.08 -1.26 51.55
CA ALA A 373 -39.65 -0.87 52.90
C ALA A 373 -38.12 -0.73 52.92
N LEU A 374 -37.63 0.43 53.37
CA LEU A 374 -36.20 0.74 53.42
C LEU A 374 -35.53 -0.22 54.40
N ASP A 375 -34.70 -1.14 53.89
CA ASP A 375 -33.77 -1.92 54.70
C ASP A 375 -32.55 -1.04 55.01
N LEU A 376 -32.47 -0.57 56.24
CA LEU A 376 -31.43 0.36 56.68
C LEU A 376 -30.02 -0.23 56.53
N ASP A 377 -29.83 -1.52 56.82
CA ASP A 377 -28.50 -2.14 56.84
C ASP A 377 -27.97 -2.37 55.41
N VAL A 378 -28.85 -2.66 54.46
CA VAL A 378 -28.51 -2.76 53.04
C VAL A 378 -28.26 -1.37 52.45
N THR A 379 -29.17 -0.42 52.70
CA THR A 379 -29.04 0.97 52.24
C THR A 379 -27.74 1.60 52.72
N LEU A 380 -27.33 1.36 53.98
CA LEU A 380 -26.07 1.86 54.51
C LEU A 380 -24.85 1.22 53.88
N ARG A 381 -24.88 -0.08 53.59
CA ARG A 381 -23.80 -0.76 52.88
C ARG A 381 -23.61 -0.21 51.48
N ASP A 382 -24.71 -0.03 50.74
CA ASP A 382 -24.69 0.51 49.38
C ASP A 382 -24.25 1.97 49.36
N LEU A 383 -24.74 2.80 50.29
CA LEU A 383 -24.31 4.19 50.43
C LEU A 383 -22.82 4.30 50.83
N THR A 384 -22.34 3.41 51.71
CA THR A 384 -20.91 3.31 52.06
C THR A 384 -20.08 3.02 50.82
N ALA A 385 -20.47 2.02 50.03
CA ALA A 385 -19.78 1.63 48.81
C ALA A 385 -19.78 2.75 47.77
N LEU A 386 -20.90 3.44 47.57
CA LEU A 386 -20.99 4.59 46.67
C LEU A 386 -20.15 5.78 47.13
N ARG A 387 -20.09 6.04 48.44
CA ARG A 387 -19.20 7.05 49.03
C ARG A 387 -17.73 6.72 48.78
N ASP A 388 -17.33 5.46 48.93
CA ASP A 388 -15.95 5.04 48.65
C ASP A 388 -15.65 5.08 47.14
N GLN A 389 -16.62 4.76 46.28
CA GLN A 389 -16.50 4.97 44.84
C GLN A 389 -16.37 6.46 44.48
N LEU A 390 -17.11 7.37 45.14
CA LEU A 390 -17.01 8.81 44.92
C LEU A 390 -15.64 9.39 45.31
N ARG A 391 -14.92 8.75 46.25
CA ARG A 391 -13.54 9.13 46.61
C ARG A 391 -12.52 8.76 45.53
N VAL A 392 -12.81 7.74 44.74
CA VAL A 392 -11.93 7.28 43.63
C VAL A 392 -12.34 7.96 42.32
N GLU A 393 -13.63 7.98 42.03
CA GLU A 393 -14.23 8.51 40.80
C GLU A 393 -15.40 9.46 41.11
N PRO A 394 -15.13 10.75 41.40
CA PRO A 394 -16.17 11.72 41.70
C PRO A 394 -16.98 12.02 40.43
N THR A 395 -18.21 11.53 40.28
CA THR A 395 -19.05 11.76 39.08
C THR A 395 -20.51 12.02 39.45
N TRP A 396 -21.25 12.77 38.61
CA TRP A 396 -22.67 13.01 38.84
C TRP A 396 -23.51 11.73 38.80
N ALA A 397 -23.13 10.76 37.97
CA ALA A 397 -23.79 9.46 37.94
C ALA A 397 -23.80 8.81 39.33
N LYS A 398 -22.65 8.79 40.00
CA LYS A 398 -22.49 8.24 41.35
C LYS A 398 -23.21 9.05 42.42
N VAL A 399 -23.22 10.38 42.31
CA VAL A 399 -24.03 11.26 43.19
C VAL A 399 -25.53 10.99 43.03
N ARG A 400 -26.01 10.80 41.80
CA ARG A 400 -27.43 10.47 41.53
C ARG A 400 -27.81 9.07 42.00
N GLU A 401 -26.88 8.12 41.98
CA GLU A 401 -27.05 6.80 42.60
C GLU A 401 -27.09 6.88 44.14
N ALA A 402 -26.29 7.75 44.75
CA ALA A 402 -26.22 7.92 46.21
C ALA A 402 -27.42 8.69 46.78
N LYS A 403 -27.98 9.64 46.03
CA LYS A 403 -29.10 10.49 46.44
C LYS A 403 -30.31 9.72 47.00
N PRO A 404 -30.91 8.74 46.29
CA PRO A 404 -32.08 8.01 46.79
C PRO A 404 -31.78 7.16 48.03
N LEU A 405 -30.52 6.83 48.30
CA LEU A 405 -30.11 6.11 49.52
C LEU A 405 -29.89 7.07 50.70
N CYS A 406 -29.40 8.27 50.43
CA CYS A 406 -29.11 9.30 51.43
C CYS A 406 -30.37 10.06 51.89
N GLU A 407 -31.28 10.40 50.98
CA GLU A 407 -32.45 11.25 51.27
C GLU A 407 -33.37 10.67 52.36
N PRO A 408 -33.73 9.37 52.36
CA PRO A 408 -34.58 8.78 53.40
C PRO A 408 -33.93 8.83 54.78
N ILE A 409 -32.61 8.58 54.86
CA ILE A 409 -31.84 8.61 56.10
C ILE A 409 -31.79 10.04 56.65
N LEU A 410 -31.50 11.02 55.79
CA LEU A 410 -31.47 12.44 56.15
C LEU A 410 -32.84 12.95 56.60
N ALA A 411 -33.91 12.56 55.90
CA ALA A 411 -35.28 12.92 56.23
C ALA A 411 -35.73 12.36 57.59
N ALA A 412 -35.26 11.17 57.98
CA ALA A 412 -35.54 10.58 59.29
C ALA A 412 -34.63 11.12 60.42
N ALA A 413 -33.39 11.48 60.10
CA ALA A 413 -32.43 12.01 61.07
C ALA A 413 -32.75 13.45 61.53
N ARG A 414 -33.30 14.29 60.65
CA ARG A 414 -33.71 15.67 60.98
C ARG A 414 -34.74 15.77 62.12
N PRO A 415 -35.92 15.11 62.06
CA PRO A 415 -36.95 15.21 63.09
C PRO A 415 -36.56 14.53 64.40
N SER A 416 -35.65 13.55 64.35
CA SER A 416 -35.17 12.84 65.54
C SER A 416 -34.04 13.58 66.26
N ASN A 417 -33.59 14.75 65.77
CA ASN A 417 -32.37 15.44 66.24
C ASN A 417 -31.15 14.51 66.34
N ALA A 418 -31.12 13.44 65.55
CA ALA A 418 -30.05 12.45 65.53
C ALA A 418 -28.88 12.84 64.60
N LEU A 419 -28.92 14.04 64.02
CA LEU A 419 -27.86 14.54 63.16
C LEU A 419 -26.60 14.84 63.99
N PRO A 420 -25.43 14.36 63.57
CA PRO A 420 -24.19 14.69 64.25
C PRO A 420 -23.82 16.14 63.97
N ALA A 421 -23.01 16.74 64.85
CA ALA A 421 -22.49 18.10 64.65
C ALA A 421 -21.65 18.24 63.37
N SER A 422 -21.16 17.13 62.80
CA SER A 422 -20.42 17.08 61.53
C SER A 422 -21.29 17.25 60.29
N VAL A 423 -22.62 17.13 60.39
CA VAL A 423 -23.56 17.32 59.27
C VAL A 423 -24.24 18.69 59.39
N PRO A 424 -24.01 19.62 58.44
CA PRO A 424 -24.70 20.92 58.42
C PRO A 424 -26.22 20.77 58.37
N ARG A 425 -26.96 21.69 58.99
CA ARG A 425 -28.44 21.64 59.01
C ARG A 425 -29.07 21.77 57.62
N ASP A 426 -28.39 22.51 56.75
CA ASP A 426 -28.70 22.76 55.34
C ASP A 426 -28.09 21.72 54.40
N PHE A 427 -27.45 20.67 54.93
CA PHE A 427 -26.89 19.60 54.11
C PHE A 427 -27.93 18.98 53.18
N ALA A 428 -27.53 18.77 51.92
CA ALA A 428 -28.29 18.07 50.90
C ALA A 428 -27.49 16.86 50.42
N CYS A 429 -28.18 15.80 50.02
CA CYS A 429 -27.55 14.59 49.48
C CYS A 429 -26.89 14.80 48.10
N GLU A 430 -27.01 16.01 47.54
CA GLU A 430 -26.25 16.48 46.38
C GLU A 430 -25.26 17.58 46.78
N PRO A 431 -24.02 17.55 46.26
CA PRO A 431 -23.04 18.59 46.49
C PRO A 431 -23.52 19.93 45.88
N GLN A 432 -23.24 21.02 46.59
CA GLN A 432 -23.65 22.39 46.23
C GLN A 432 -22.43 23.28 46.00
N GLY A 433 -22.65 24.44 45.38
CA GLY A 433 -21.60 25.44 45.12
C GLY A 433 -20.47 24.90 44.24
N GLU A 434 -19.23 25.19 44.61
CA GLU A 434 -18.03 24.86 43.82
C GLU A 434 -17.90 23.36 43.51
N ALA A 435 -18.28 22.48 44.45
CA ALA A 435 -18.28 21.03 44.23
C ALA A 435 -19.25 20.61 43.11
N ARG A 436 -20.39 21.30 43.00
CA ARG A 436 -21.38 21.07 41.94
C ARG A 436 -20.78 21.42 40.58
N ASP A 437 -20.15 22.59 40.49
CA ASP A 437 -19.57 23.14 39.26
C ASP A 437 -18.42 22.27 38.75
N LEU A 438 -17.56 21.80 39.66
CA LEU A 438 -16.46 20.89 39.36
C LEU A 438 -16.94 19.52 38.85
N LEU A 439 -18.01 18.97 39.44
CA LEU A 439 -18.60 17.72 38.96
C LEU A 439 -19.27 17.88 37.59
N SER A 440 -19.92 19.02 37.31
CA SER A 440 -20.49 19.29 35.98
C SER A 440 -19.41 19.44 34.93
N ALA A 441 -18.36 20.21 35.22
CA ALA A 441 -17.22 20.36 34.31
C ALA A 441 -16.56 19.00 34.01
N ARG A 442 -16.46 18.12 35.01
CA ARG A 442 -15.96 16.77 34.82
C ARG A 442 -16.85 15.93 33.90
N ASP A 443 -18.17 15.95 34.09
CA ASP A 443 -19.09 15.20 33.23
C ASP A 443 -19.00 15.69 31.76
N GLU A 444 -18.86 16.99 31.54
CA GLU A 444 -18.59 17.57 30.21
C GLU A 444 -17.28 17.03 29.62
N THR A 445 -16.19 17.02 30.38
CA THR A 445 -14.90 16.44 29.92
C THR A 445 -15.00 14.95 29.63
N ARG A 446 -15.81 14.19 30.38
CA ARG A 446 -16.04 12.76 30.14
C ARG A 446 -16.80 12.52 28.83
N VAL A 447 -17.83 13.33 28.53
CA VAL A 447 -18.55 13.26 27.26
C VAL A 447 -17.61 13.65 26.10
N ALA A 448 -16.82 14.71 26.27
CA ALA A 448 -15.82 15.12 25.30
C ALA A 448 -14.77 14.02 25.06
N ARG A 449 -14.34 13.31 26.11
CA ARG A 449 -13.43 12.16 26.02
C ARG A 449 -14.03 11.00 25.24
N ALA A 450 -15.28 10.63 25.52
CA ALA A 450 -15.95 9.57 24.76
C ALA A 450 -16.09 9.93 23.27
N ALA A 451 -16.36 11.21 22.96
CA ALA A 451 -16.40 11.69 21.58
C ALA A 451 -15.01 11.68 20.91
N PHE A 452 -13.97 12.08 21.65
CA PHE A 452 -12.58 12.00 21.21
C PHE A 452 -12.16 10.56 20.94
N ASP A 453 -12.37 9.63 21.89
CA ASP A 453 -12.00 8.22 21.73
C ASP A 453 -12.74 7.60 20.56
N LYS A 454 -14.02 7.94 20.33
CA LYS A 454 -14.77 7.45 19.17
C LYS A 454 -14.18 7.92 17.84
N LYS A 455 -13.78 9.20 17.76
CA LYS A 455 -13.28 9.81 16.52
C LYS A 455 -11.79 9.53 16.26
N CYS A 456 -10.98 9.59 17.30
CA CYS A 456 -9.52 9.63 17.23
C CYS A 456 -8.83 8.36 17.74
N SER A 457 -9.57 7.32 18.14
CA SER A 457 -8.94 6.04 18.46
C SER A 457 -8.33 5.37 17.23
N LEU A 458 -7.19 4.69 17.44
CA LEU A 458 -6.50 3.91 16.41
C LEU A 458 -7.23 2.63 16.00
N ASP A 459 -8.28 2.26 16.75
CA ASP A 459 -9.18 1.14 16.45
C ASP A 459 -10.59 1.60 16.04
N GLY A 460 -10.81 2.92 15.93
CA GLY A 460 -12.10 3.52 15.59
C GLY A 460 -12.03 4.43 14.37
N GLY A 461 -12.68 5.60 14.44
CA GLY A 461 -12.93 6.45 13.27
C GLY A 461 -11.67 6.90 12.52
N LEU A 462 -10.60 7.26 13.23
CA LEU A 462 -9.35 7.70 12.61
C LEU A 462 -8.71 6.59 11.77
N ARG A 463 -8.82 5.33 12.20
CA ARG A 463 -8.30 4.19 11.44
C ARG A 463 -9.02 4.05 10.10
N ASP A 464 -10.33 4.20 10.09
CA ASP A 464 -11.14 4.09 8.88
C ASP A 464 -10.83 5.22 7.89
N GLU A 465 -10.69 6.45 8.39
CA GLU A 465 -10.33 7.60 7.56
C GLU A 465 -8.91 7.45 6.98
N LEU A 466 -7.95 7.02 7.78
CA LEU A 466 -6.58 6.75 7.33
C LEU A 466 -6.52 5.56 6.37
N ASN A 467 -7.30 4.50 6.59
CA ASN A 467 -7.43 3.39 5.64
C ASN A 467 -8.02 3.85 4.30
N ALA A 468 -8.96 4.81 4.31
CA ALA A 468 -9.51 5.40 3.09
C ALA A 468 -8.47 6.25 2.34
N VAL A 469 -7.59 6.96 3.07
CA VAL A 469 -6.42 7.63 2.49
C VAL A 469 -5.47 6.61 1.86
N VAL A 470 -5.13 5.54 2.58
CA VAL A 470 -4.27 4.45 2.08
C VAL A 470 -4.87 3.77 0.85
N ALA A 471 -6.18 3.53 0.83
CA ALA A 471 -6.88 2.98 -0.32
C ALA A 471 -6.80 3.89 -1.56
N ARG A 472 -6.88 5.22 -1.37
CA ARG A 472 -6.69 6.19 -2.47
C ARG A 472 -5.26 6.18 -2.99
N ILE A 473 -4.26 6.12 -2.10
CA ILE A 473 -2.85 5.97 -2.49
C ILE A 473 -2.65 4.66 -3.27
N ARG A 474 -3.30 3.57 -2.85
CA ARG A 474 -3.23 2.27 -3.53
C ARG A 474 -3.89 2.30 -4.91
N ALA A 475 -5.03 2.98 -5.05
CA ALA A 475 -5.77 3.08 -6.30
C ALA A 475 -5.11 4.03 -7.32
N ALA A 476 -4.20 4.92 -6.89
CA ALA A 476 -3.53 5.85 -7.77
C ALA A 476 -2.64 5.13 -8.81
N PRO A 477 -2.65 5.60 -10.08
CA PRO A 477 -1.80 5.05 -11.13
C PRO A 477 -0.32 5.34 -10.83
N ALA A 478 0.58 4.43 -11.24
CA ALA A 478 2.02 4.56 -10.98
C ALA A 478 2.68 5.82 -11.59
N SER A 479 1.99 6.49 -12.52
CA SER A 479 2.39 7.77 -13.10
C SER A 479 2.14 8.97 -12.17
N ASP A 480 1.22 8.86 -11.21
CA ASP A 480 0.90 9.93 -10.26
C ASP A 480 1.83 9.87 -9.04
N ARG A 481 3.01 10.48 -9.21
CA ARG A 481 4.01 10.60 -8.13
C ARG A 481 3.55 11.49 -6.98
N SER A 482 2.50 12.30 -7.17
CA SER A 482 1.99 13.25 -6.16
C SER A 482 0.96 12.62 -5.22
N ALA A 483 0.27 11.55 -5.64
CA ALA A 483 -0.76 10.89 -4.86
C ALA A 483 -0.29 10.44 -3.47
N ALA A 484 0.92 9.90 -3.35
CA ALA A 484 1.49 9.47 -2.07
C ALA A 484 1.79 10.66 -1.14
N ALA A 485 2.36 11.75 -1.67
CA ALA A 485 2.65 12.96 -0.89
C ALA A 485 1.36 13.67 -0.45
N ASN A 486 0.38 13.78 -1.35
CA ASN A 486 -0.92 14.39 -1.05
C ASN A 486 -1.70 13.56 -0.02
N GLY A 487 -1.72 12.23 -0.18
CA GLY A 487 -2.34 11.33 0.78
C GLY A 487 -1.67 11.40 2.16
N PHE A 488 -0.34 11.51 2.23
CA PHE A 488 0.36 11.65 3.50
C PHE A 488 0.10 13.02 4.17
N ASN A 489 0.00 14.10 3.40
CA ASN A 489 -0.43 15.41 3.92
C ASN A 489 -1.86 15.38 4.45
N GLU A 490 -2.76 14.66 3.76
CA GLU A 490 -4.15 14.47 4.21
C GLU A 490 -4.20 13.66 5.51
N ALA A 491 -3.45 12.56 5.60
CA ALA A 491 -3.32 11.78 6.83
C ALA A 491 -2.81 12.64 8.00
N LYS A 492 -1.83 13.50 7.75
CA LYS A 492 -1.32 14.45 8.74
C LYS A 492 -2.40 15.42 9.21
N ALA A 493 -3.19 15.99 8.29
CA ALA A 493 -4.27 16.89 8.65
C ALA A 493 -5.32 16.21 9.55
N LEU A 494 -5.61 14.93 9.32
CA LEU A 494 -6.50 14.14 10.18
C LEU A 494 -5.91 13.92 11.58
N VAL A 495 -4.62 13.56 11.66
CA VAL A 495 -3.91 13.39 12.94
C VAL A 495 -3.80 14.70 13.71
N ASP A 496 -3.44 15.81 13.05
CA ASP A 496 -3.36 17.14 13.65
C ASP A 496 -4.73 17.61 14.15
N ALA A 497 -5.81 17.34 13.39
CA ALA A 497 -7.17 17.62 13.83
C ALA A 497 -7.54 16.82 15.09
N CYS A 498 -7.09 15.58 15.19
CA CYS A 498 -7.24 14.79 16.41
C CYS A 498 -6.46 15.39 17.58
N VAL A 499 -5.21 15.80 17.40
CA VAL A 499 -4.44 16.48 18.48
C VAL A 499 -5.16 17.73 18.98
N VAL A 500 -5.70 18.57 18.07
CA VAL A 500 -6.44 19.77 18.43
C VAL A 500 -7.75 19.44 19.15
N ALA A 501 -8.45 18.38 18.72
CA ALA A 501 -9.66 17.88 19.38
C ALA A 501 -9.42 17.38 20.82
N GLY A 502 -8.16 17.14 21.22
CA GLY A 502 -7.80 16.78 22.59
C GLY A 502 -7.75 17.97 23.57
N LYS A 503 -7.75 19.23 23.09
CA LYS A 503 -7.82 20.44 23.95
C LYS A 503 -9.01 20.42 24.93
N PRO A 504 -10.27 20.26 24.48
CA PRO A 504 -11.43 20.24 25.39
C PRO A 504 -11.45 19.04 26.34
N VAL A 505 -10.58 18.05 26.12
CA VAL A 505 -10.53 16.80 26.91
C VAL A 505 -9.42 16.83 27.97
N GLY A 506 -8.57 17.86 27.97
CA GLY A 506 -7.56 18.08 29.00
C GLY A 506 -6.12 18.24 28.51
N LEU A 507 -5.86 18.26 27.20
CA LEU A 507 -4.53 18.65 26.69
C LEU A 507 -4.31 20.15 26.87
N SER A 508 -3.17 20.50 27.44
CA SER A 508 -2.70 21.88 27.52
C SER A 508 -2.31 22.43 26.14
N GLU A 509 -2.29 23.76 26.00
CA GLU A 509 -1.85 24.38 24.74
C GLU A 509 -0.41 24.02 24.36
N ASP A 510 0.45 23.86 25.36
CA ASP A 510 1.86 23.53 25.15
C ASP A 510 2.05 22.07 24.72
N GLU A 511 1.29 21.13 25.30
CA GLU A 511 1.27 19.73 24.86
C GLU A 511 0.75 19.59 23.42
N VAL A 512 -0.31 20.32 23.07
CA VAL A 512 -0.81 20.36 21.69
C VAL A 512 0.27 20.88 20.73
N ARG A 513 0.96 21.96 21.09
CA ARG A 513 2.07 22.48 20.26
C ARG A 513 3.21 21.49 20.15
N GLU A 514 3.55 20.76 21.21
CA GLU A 514 4.60 19.75 21.17
C GLU A 514 4.22 18.56 20.27
N LEU A 515 2.98 18.08 20.37
CA LEU A 515 2.46 16.99 19.54
C LEU A 515 2.38 17.38 18.06
N LEU A 516 1.97 18.61 17.75
CA LEU A 516 2.00 19.15 16.38
C LEU A 516 3.45 19.31 15.87
N LYS A 517 4.39 19.72 16.73
CA LYS A 517 5.82 19.75 16.36
C LYS A 517 6.35 18.34 16.07
N LYS A 518 5.89 17.31 16.80
CA LYS A 518 6.24 15.91 16.54
C LYS A 518 5.65 15.43 15.21
N SER A 519 4.39 15.76 14.90
CA SER A 519 3.81 15.43 13.59
C SER A 519 4.58 16.12 12.46
N ASP A 520 4.95 17.40 12.61
CA ASP A 520 5.79 18.13 11.65
C ASP A 520 7.20 17.54 11.50
N ALA A 521 7.81 17.11 12.61
CA ALA A 521 9.13 16.47 12.59
C ALA A 521 9.07 15.10 11.91
N PHE A 522 8.01 14.33 12.16
CA PHE A 522 7.77 13.05 11.50
C PHE A 522 7.61 13.23 9.99
N MET A 523 6.81 14.20 9.57
CA MET A 523 6.66 14.55 8.15
C MET A 523 8.00 14.92 7.51
N ARG A 524 8.82 15.74 8.19
CA ARG A 524 10.15 16.10 7.69
C ARG A 524 11.09 14.90 7.57
N ALA A 525 11.08 14.00 8.57
CA ALA A 525 11.92 12.80 8.58
C ALA A 525 11.51 11.76 7.51
N HIS A 526 10.21 11.66 7.22
CA HIS A 526 9.63 10.65 6.33
C HIS A 526 9.21 11.18 4.95
N SER A 527 9.41 12.48 4.70
CA SER A 527 9.14 13.08 3.39
C SER A 527 10.00 12.42 2.31
N SER A 528 9.38 12.17 1.15
CA SER A 528 10.03 11.54 -0.01
C SER A 528 11.05 12.45 -0.71
N GLU A 529 11.28 13.65 -0.17
CA GLU A 529 12.20 14.70 -0.64
C GLU A 529 13.61 14.63 -0.01
N ARG A 530 13.94 13.56 0.73
CA ARG A 530 15.33 13.31 1.15
C ARG A 530 16.28 13.33 -0.07
N ASN A 531 17.47 13.92 0.11
CA ASN A 531 18.53 13.95 -0.91
C ASN A 531 18.73 12.56 -1.52
N LYS A 532 18.37 12.42 -2.81
CA LYS A 532 18.35 11.14 -3.53
C LYS A 532 19.69 10.40 -3.46
N PHE A 533 20.78 11.16 -3.35
CA PHE A 533 22.14 10.67 -3.19
C PHE A 533 22.39 9.95 -1.85
N GLU A 534 21.94 10.51 -0.72
CA GLU A 534 22.15 9.89 0.59
C GLU A 534 21.32 8.62 0.74
N LEU A 535 20.09 8.63 0.19
CA LEU A 535 19.21 7.48 0.19
C LEU A 535 19.77 6.33 -0.68
N ALA A 536 20.35 6.66 -1.83
CA ALA A 536 21.03 5.67 -2.69
C ALA A 536 22.30 5.13 -2.03
N ARG A 537 23.07 5.99 -1.33
CA ARG A 537 24.26 5.58 -0.58
C ARG A 537 23.91 4.64 0.57
N GLU A 538 22.93 4.99 1.39
CA GLU A 538 22.50 4.16 2.52
C GLU A 538 21.94 2.81 2.04
N ALA A 539 21.12 2.82 0.99
CA ALA A 539 20.60 1.60 0.37
C ALA A 539 21.71 0.70 -0.19
N PHE A 540 22.73 1.28 -0.84
CA PHE A 540 23.89 0.54 -1.36
C PHE A 540 24.65 -0.22 -0.27
N TRP A 541 24.74 0.35 0.95
CA TRP A 541 25.41 -0.29 2.09
C TRP A 541 24.50 -1.18 2.94
N SER A 542 23.18 -1.01 2.87
CA SER A 542 22.22 -1.78 3.66
C SER A 542 21.98 -3.21 3.18
N PHE A 543 22.42 -3.56 1.95
CA PHE A 543 22.27 -4.90 1.34
C PHE A 543 20.86 -5.50 1.43
N THR A 544 19.81 -4.68 1.32
CA THR A 544 18.43 -5.17 1.21
C THR A 544 18.23 -6.03 -0.05
N PRO A 545 17.25 -6.96 -0.09
CA PRO A 545 17.06 -7.87 -1.22
C PRO A 545 16.89 -7.16 -2.58
N ASP A 546 16.21 -6.02 -2.58
CA ASP A 546 16.03 -5.19 -3.77
C ASP A 546 17.35 -4.51 -4.19
N SER A 547 18.15 -4.07 -3.22
CA SER A 547 19.45 -3.46 -3.50
C SER A 547 20.44 -4.48 -4.06
N THR A 548 20.45 -5.71 -3.57
CA THR A 548 21.36 -6.76 -4.04
C THR A 548 20.99 -7.24 -5.44
N MET A 549 19.69 -7.32 -5.77
CA MET A 549 19.24 -7.57 -7.14
C MET A 549 19.63 -6.43 -8.10
N ALA A 550 19.41 -5.18 -7.71
CA ALA A 550 19.77 -4.02 -8.53
C ALA A 550 21.30 -3.92 -8.77
N ILE A 551 22.11 -4.19 -7.72
CA ILE A 551 23.57 -4.29 -7.84
C ILE A 551 23.96 -5.45 -8.75
N GLY A 552 23.33 -6.62 -8.61
CA GLY A 552 23.60 -7.79 -9.43
C GLY A 552 23.38 -7.54 -10.92
N VAL A 553 22.29 -6.86 -11.29
CA VAL A 553 22.00 -6.49 -12.69
C VAL A 553 23.01 -5.47 -13.21
N ALA A 554 23.34 -4.44 -12.43
CA ALA A 554 24.32 -3.42 -12.82
C ALA A 554 25.72 -4.01 -13.03
N VAL A 555 26.17 -4.89 -12.14
CA VAL A 555 27.46 -5.59 -12.23
C VAL A 555 27.50 -6.54 -13.42
N ALA A 556 26.43 -7.32 -13.65
CA ALA A 556 26.36 -8.26 -14.78
C ALA A 556 26.42 -7.56 -16.13
N GLN A 557 25.75 -6.40 -16.25
CA GLN A 557 25.73 -5.58 -17.46
C GLN A 557 27.13 -5.06 -17.82
N ASP A 558 27.83 -4.49 -16.86
CA ASP A 558 29.15 -3.92 -17.10
C ASP A 558 30.22 -5.02 -17.28
N ALA A 559 30.04 -6.19 -16.64
CA ALA A 559 30.95 -7.33 -16.77
C ALA A 559 30.83 -8.02 -18.14
N PHE A 560 29.65 -7.95 -18.78
CA PHE A 560 29.42 -8.56 -20.09
C PHE A 560 30.33 -7.98 -21.19
N LEU A 561 30.62 -6.68 -21.14
CA LEU A 561 31.55 -6.02 -22.08
C LEU A 561 32.97 -6.57 -21.96
N PHE A 562 33.42 -6.78 -20.73
CA PHE A 562 34.73 -7.36 -20.45
C PHE A 562 34.82 -8.82 -20.94
N ILE A 563 33.81 -9.65 -20.62
CA ILE A 563 33.75 -11.06 -21.03
C ILE A 563 33.75 -11.19 -22.55
N MET A 564 32.90 -10.44 -23.25
CA MET A 564 32.81 -10.50 -24.72
C MET A 564 34.12 -10.09 -25.41
N LYS A 565 34.78 -9.04 -24.90
CA LYS A 565 36.06 -8.58 -25.44
C LYS A 565 37.18 -9.60 -25.15
N PHE A 566 37.26 -10.11 -23.93
CA PHE A 566 38.19 -11.15 -23.53
C PHE A 566 38.09 -12.39 -24.42
N LEU A 567 36.86 -12.88 -24.68
CA LEU A 567 36.62 -14.00 -25.59
C LEU A 567 37.08 -13.66 -27.02
N SER A 568 36.75 -12.46 -27.54
CA SER A 568 37.15 -12.07 -28.90
C SER A 568 38.66 -12.07 -29.12
N GLU A 569 39.46 -11.72 -28.11
CA GLU A 569 40.92 -11.65 -28.25
C GLU A 569 41.63 -12.99 -28.02
N ILE A 570 41.08 -13.85 -27.17
CA ILE A 570 41.53 -15.24 -27.08
C ILE A 570 41.34 -15.93 -28.42
N PHE A 571 40.17 -15.80 -29.04
CA PHE A 571 39.91 -16.43 -30.33
C PHE A 571 40.67 -15.76 -31.47
N LYS A 572 40.77 -14.42 -31.52
CA LYS A 572 41.50 -13.72 -32.61
C LYS A 572 42.99 -14.05 -32.65
N ARG A 573 43.64 -14.26 -31.48
CA ARG A 573 45.06 -14.66 -31.43
C ARG A 573 45.31 -16.12 -31.87
N GLY A 574 44.27 -16.95 -31.95
CA GLY A 574 44.39 -18.32 -32.46
C GLY A 574 44.50 -18.42 -33.99
N PHE A 575 44.16 -17.36 -34.74
CA PHE A 575 43.99 -17.44 -36.21
C PHE A 575 45.01 -16.63 -37.04
N GLU A 576 45.92 -15.84 -36.44
CA GLU A 576 46.92 -15.09 -37.21
C GLU A 576 48.25 -15.88 -37.32
N ALA A 577 48.49 -16.52 -38.47
CA ALA A 577 49.82 -17.01 -38.85
C ALA A 577 50.72 -15.82 -39.21
N ARG A 578 51.86 -15.66 -38.52
CA ARG A 578 52.79 -14.55 -38.76
C ARG A 578 53.63 -14.81 -40.01
N GLU A 579 53.81 -13.79 -40.85
CA GLU A 579 54.70 -13.83 -42.03
C GLU A 579 56.15 -14.19 -41.66
N ARG A 580 56.85 -14.91 -42.56
CA ARG A 580 58.26 -15.32 -42.43
C ARG A 580 59.12 -14.16 -41.90
N ARG A 581 59.73 -14.34 -40.72
CA ARG A 581 60.73 -13.39 -40.20
C ARG A 581 61.89 -13.29 -41.19
N GLN A 582 62.22 -12.07 -41.61
CA GLN A 582 63.47 -11.77 -42.29
C GLN A 582 64.60 -11.80 -41.25
N PHE A 583 65.64 -12.60 -41.52
CA PHE A 583 66.84 -12.71 -40.67
C PHE A 583 67.51 -11.34 -40.51
N THR A 584 68.04 -11.06 -39.32
CA THR A 584 68.61 -9.72 -38.98
C THR A 584 69.92 -9.39 -39.71
N ALA A 585 70.56 -10.35 -40.36
CA ALA A 585 71.69 -10.17 -41.28
C ALA A 585 71.70 -11.30 -42.32
N PRO A 586 72.23 -11.10 -43.55
CA PRO A 586 72.40 -12.20 -44.51
C PRO A 586 73.46 -13.17 -43.97
N LEU A 587 73.00 -14.20 -43.27
CA LEU A 587 73.83 -15.28 -42.77
C LEU A 587 74.01 -16.29 -43.90
N ASP A 588 75.25 -16.69 -44.18
CA ASP A 588 75.50 -17.75 -45.14
C ASP A 588 75.06 -19.09 -44.54
N LEU A 589 73.98 -19.63 -45.08
CA LEU A 589 73.40 -20.91 -44.70
C LEU A 589 73.86 -22.04 -45.63
N SER A 590 74.80 -21.81 -46.56
CA SER A 590 75.37 -22.87 -47.39
C SER A 590 76.11 -23.92 -46.55
N ASP A 591 76.16 -25.15 -47.06
CA ASP A 591 76.86 -26.26 -46.41
C ASP A 591 78.32 -26.28 -46.88
N ASP A 592 79.25 -26.09 -45.96
CA ASP A 592 80.70 -26.13 -46.22
C ASP A 592 81.32 -27.33 -45.49
N GLU A 593 82.09 -28.15 -46.19
CA GLU A 593 82.67 -29.37 -45.62
C GLU A 593 83.76 -29.09 -44.57
N GLU A 594 84.37 -27.90 -44.59
CA GLU A 594 85.39 -27.49 -43.62
C GLU A 594 84.80 -27.05 -42.25
N GLU A 595 83.47 -26.95 -42.16
CA GLU A 595 82.79 -26.58 -40.92
C GLU A 595 82.55 -27.77 -39.99
N PRO A 596 82.65 -27.56 -38.65
CA PRO A 596 82.35 -28.61 -37.69
C PRO A 596 80.88 -29.04 -37.80
N VAL A 597 80.63 -30.33 -37.58
CA VAL A 597 79.34 -31.00 -37.79
C VAL A 597 78.18 -30.29 -37.06
N ASP A 598 78.45 -29.74 -35.87
CA ASP A 598 77.45 -29.01 -35.06
C ASP A 598 77.00 -27.69 -35.71
N ILE A 599 77.93 -26.97 -36.36
CA ILE A 599 77.61 -25.72 -37.07
C ILE A 599 76.80 -26.03 -38.33
N ARG A 600 77.18 -27.08 -39.06
CA ARG A 600 76.44 -27.57 -40.23
C ARG A 600 75.02 -28.01 -39.86
N ALA A 601 74.86 -28.70 -38.73
CA ALA A 601 73.54 -29.08 -38.20
C ALA A 601 72.69 -27.86 -37.79
N MET A 602 73.27 -26.85 -37.13
CA MET A 602 72.56 -25.60 -36.81
C MET A 602 72.14 -24.82 -38.07
N LYS A 603 73.02 -24.73 -39.08
CA LYS A 603 72.69 -24.13 -40.39
C LYS A 603 71.58 -24.90 -41.11
N ALA A 604 71.58 -26.22 -41.04
CA ALA A 604 70.52 -27.05 -41.60
C ALA A 604 69.19 -26.81 -40.87
N MET A 605 69.20 -26.73 -39.54
CA MET A 605 68.00 -26.45 -38.74
C MET A 605 67.35 -25.11 -39.12
N LEU A 606 68.15 -24.06 -39.33
CA LEU A 606 67.64 -22.75 -39.76
C LEU A 606 67.12 -22.73 -41.20
N ARG A 607 67.67 -23.56 -42.10
CA ARG A 607 67.19 -23.72 -43.49
C ARG A 607 65.83 -24.40 -43.55
N LEU A 608 65.63 -25.38 -42.66
CA LEU A 608 64.46 -26.26 -42.67
C LEU A 608 63.29 -25.72 -41.85
N ALA A 609 63.56 -24.81 -40.92
CA ALA A 609 62.53 -24.19 -40.10
C ALA A 609 61.51 -23.42 -40.96
N ARG A 610 60.27 -23.92 -41.02
CA ARG A 610 59.13 -23.27 -41.64
C ARG A 610 58.22 -22.70 -40.55
N PRO A 611 57.87 -21.41 -40.55
CA PRO A 611 57.05 -20.83 -39.50
C PRO A 611 55.62 -21.39 -39.55
N VAL A 612 55.08 -21.75 -38.39
CA VAL A 612 53.71 -22.27 -38.22
C VAL A 612 52.99 -21.55 -37.07
N HIS A 613 51.67 -21.76 -36.95
CA HIS A 613 50.79 -21.19 -35.93
C HIS A 613 51.39 -21.29 -34.51
N GLY A 614 51.29 -20.20 -33.74
CA GLY A 614 51.61 -20.21 -32.30
C GLY A 614 53.06 -19.92 -31.89
N ASP A 615 53.80 -19.09 -32.64
CA ASP A 615 55.23 -18.79 -32.40
C ASP A 615 56.14 -20.04 -32.48
N MET A 616 55.75 -21.03 -33.28
CA MET A 616 56.54 -22.23 -33.55
C MET A 616 57.04 -22.26 -34.99
N SER A 617 58.04 -23.08 -35.27
CA SER A 617 58.43 -23.49 -36.61
C SER A 617 58.46 -25.01 -36.71
N GLU A 618 57.96 -25.50 -37.82
CA GLU A 618 58.01 -26.90 -38.22
C GLU A 618 59.31 -27.20 -38.96
N ILE A 619 59.90 -28.34 -38.62
CA ILE A 619 61.09 -28.90 -39.24
C ILE A 619 60.75 -30.32 -39.66
N ASP A 620 60.61 -30.53 -40.96
CA ASP A 620 60.33 -31.83 -41.54
C ASP A 620 61.63 -32.63 -41.68
N PRO A 621 61.80 -33.76 -40.96
CA PRO A 621 62.99 -34.60 -41.07
C PRO A 621 63.09 -35.35 -42.40
N GLN A 622 62.01 -35.38 -43.19
CA GLN A 622 61.96 -36.00 -44.51
C GLN A 622 62.13 -34.99 -45.65
N ASP A 623 62.43 -33.72 -45.36
CA ASP A 623 62.65 -32.70 -46.38
C ASP A 623 63.80 -33.14 -47.32
N PRO A 624 63.62 -33.11 -48.67
CA PRO A 624 64.62 -33.60 -49.62
C PRO A 624 65.97 -32.90 -49.50
N SER A 625 66.01 -31.68 -48.93
CA SER A 625 67.27 -30.96 -48.66
C SER A 625 68.13 -31.60 -47.57
N LEU A 626 67.56 -32.42 -46.67
CA LEU A 626 68.29 -33.21 -45.67
C LEU A 626 69.00 -34.42 -46.27
N LEU A 627 68.47 -34.98 -47.35
CA LEU A 627 69.05 -36.15 -48.02
C LEU A 627 70.40 -35.82 -48.68
N LEU A 628 70.62 -34.54 -49.01
CA LEU A 628 71.85 -34.01 -49.60
C LEU A 628 72.97 -33.77 -48.58
N LEU A 629 72.67 -33.80 -47.27
CA LEU A 629 73.68 -33.63 -46.22
C LEU A 629 74.38 -34.96 -45.89
N SER A 630 75.65 -34.87 -45.48
CA SER A 630 76.41 -36.02 -44.99
C SER A 630 75.71 -36.71 -43.80
N GLN A 631 75.85 -38.03 -43.71
CA GLN A 631 75.13 -38.85 -42.72
C GLN A 631 75.39 -38.39 -41.27
N ASN A 632 76.64 -38.02 -40.96
CA ASN A 632 77.03 -37.53 -39.64
C ASN A 632 76.30 -36.21 -39.23
N VAL A 633 76.03 -35.32 -40.19
CA VAL A 633 75.30 -34.05 -39.92
C VAL A 633 73.81 -34.33 -39.66
N ARG A 634 73.23 -35.29 -40.39
CA ARG A 634 71.83 -35.70 -40.26
C ARG A 634 71.55 -36.37 -38.92
N ASP A 635 72.44 -37.25 -38.49
CA ASP A 635 72.31 -37.95 -37.21
C ASP A 635 72.47 -36.96 -36.04
N ASN A 636 73.37 -35.98 -36.15
CA ASN A 636 73.49 -34.92 -35.14
C ASN A 636 72.29 -33.96 -35.12
N LEU A 637 71.72 -33.61 -36.27
CA LEU A 637 70.52 -32.79 -36.34
C LEU A 637 69.32 -33.49 -35.69
N THR A 638 69.08 -34.76 -36.04
CA THR A 638 67.98 -35.53 -35.45
C THR A 638 68.19 -35.80 -33.96
N ALA A 639 69.43 -36.01 -33.51
CA ALA A 639 69.76 -36.10 -32.08
C ALA A 639 69.47 -34.78 -31.35
N ALA A 640 69.80 -33.63 -31.95
CA ALA A 640 69.50 -32.31 -31.38
C ALA A 640 67.98 -32.08 -31.27
N LEU A 641 67.21 -32.40 -32.33
CA LEU A 641 65.75 -32.28 -32.33
C LEU A 641 65.09 -33.22 -31.29
N ASN A 642 65.52 -34.48 -31.22
CA ASN A 642 65.00 -35.42 -30.23
C ASN A 642 65.32 -35.00 -28.78
N ARG A 643 66.45 -34.34 -28.55
CA ARG A 643 66.78 -33.77 -27.24
C ARG A 643 65.93 -32.56 -26.90
N LEU A 644 65.68 -31.67 -27.87
CA LEU A 644 64.73 -30.56 -27.69
C LEU A 644 63.31 -31.06 -27.36
N VAL A 645 62.90 -32.19 -27.93
CA VAL A 645 61.63 -32.85 -27.59
C VAL A 645 61.65 -33.40 -26.16
N ARG A 646 62.76 -34.04 -25.73
CA ARG A 646 62.91 -34.52 -24.34
C ARG A 646 62.92 -33.40 -23.31
N ASP A 647 63.46 -32.24 -23.66
CA ASP A 647 63.49 -31.06 -22.79
C ASP A 647 62.16 -30.28 -22.79
N GLU A 648 61.12 -30.80 -23.46
CA GLU A 648 59.78 -30.19 -23.59
C GLU A 648 59.78 -28.83 -24.31
N ILE A 649 60.85 -28.52 -25.03
CA ILE A 649 61.03 -27.27 -25.78
C ILE A 649 60.50 -27.41 -27.21
N ALA A 650 60.50 -28.63 -27.75
CA ALA A 650 59.90 -29.00 -29.01
C ALA A 650 58.91 -30.15 -28.82
N HIS A 651 58.04 -30.39 -29.79
CA HIS A 651 57.20 -31.59 -29.81
C HIS A 651 57.16 -32.20 -31.21
N VAL A 652 56.87 -33.48 -31.30
CA VAL A 652 56.70 -34.19 -32.57
C VAL A 652 55.21 -34.26 -32.88
N ASP A 653 54.80 -33.71 -34.01
CA ASP A 653 53.42 -33.82 -34.48
C ASP A 653 53.13 -35.25 -34.97
N ARG A 654 51.86 -35.62 -35.11
CA ARG A 654 51.39 -36.95 -35.53
C ARG A 654 51.94 -37.39 -36.89
N GLN A 655 52.39 -36.45 -37.72
CA GLN A 655 53.00 -36.67 -39.02
C GLN A 655 54.53 -36.89 -38.95
N GLY A 656 55.14 -36.85 -37.77
CA GLY A 656 56.58 -37.03 -37.57
C GLY A 656 57.42 -35.75 -37.78
N VAL A 657 56.76 -34.61 -37.93
CA VAL A 657 57.39 -33.28 -38.08
C VAL A 657 57.73 -32.73 -36.69
N TYR A 658 58.91 -32.13 -36.54
CA TYR A 658 59.32 -31.49 -35.29
C TYR A 658 58.82 -30.05 -35.26
N VAL A 659 58.05 -29.70 -34.23
CA VAL A 659 57.55 -28.35 -33.99
C VAL A 659 58.38 -27.73 -32.86
N VAL A 660 59.11 -26.66 -33.19
CA VAL A 660 60.13 -26.04 -32.35
C VAL A 660 59.77 -24.57 -32.08
N ASP A 661 59.90 -24.09 -30.84
CA ASP A 661 59.64 -22.68 -30.49
C ASP A 661 60.60 -21.73 -31.23
N ASN A 662 60.07 -20.67 -31.86
CA ASN A 662 60.83 -19.66 -32.57
C ASN A 662 61.86 -18.92 -31.69
N LEU A 663 61.65 -18.90 -30.36
CA LEU A 663 62.64 -18.36 -29.44
C LEU A 663 63.92 -19.21 -29.44
N THR A 664 63.80 -20.53 -29.55
CA THR A 664 64.96 -21.43 -29.60
C THR A 664 65.68 -21.34 -30.95
N ILE A 665 64.93 -21.16 -32.03
CA ILE A 665 65.48 -20.83 -33.35
C ILE A 665 66.27 -19.52 -33.31
N SER A 666 65.77 -18.50 -32.62
CA SER A 666 66.51 -17.23 -32.44
C SER A 666 67.77 -17.37 -31.58
N GLN A 667 67.78 -18.27 -30.60
CA GLN A 667 68.97 -18.59 -29.81
C GLN A 667 70.02 -19.31 -30.65
N ILE A 668 69.57 -20.22 -31.53
CA ILE A 668 70.44 -20.91 -32.49
C ILE A 668 71.01 -19.91 -33.50
N GLU A 669 70.20 -18.97 -34.02
CA GLU A 669 70.67 -17.89 -34.90
C GLU A 669 71.73 -17.02 -34.21
N ALA A 670 71.47 -16.56 -32.97
CA ALA A 670 72.41 -15.75 -32.21
C ALA A 670 73.73 -16.50 -31.95
N ARG A 671 73.64 -17.79 -31.63
CA ARG A 671 74.81 -18.66 -31.40
C ARG A 671 75.59 -18.91 -32.68
N LEU A 672 74.91 -19.19 -33.78
CA LEU A 672 75.53 -19.38 -35.09
C LEU A 672 76.25 -18.10 -35.55
N THR A 673 75.62 -16.94 -35.34
CA THR A 673 76.22 -15.63 -35.62
C THR A 673 77.46 -15.38 -34.76
N ALA A 674 77.44 -15.76 -33.48
CA ALA A 674 78.60 -15.68 -32.60
C ALA A 674 79.72 -16.65 -32.99
N ALA A 675 79.39 -17.86 -33.44
CA ALA A 675 80.34 -18.88 -33.87
C ALA A 675 81.02 -18.54 -35.22
N LEU A 676 80.31 -17.87 -36.12
CA LEU A 676 80.84 -17.45 -37.43
C LEU A 676 81.64 -16.14 -37.38
N ARG A 677 81.37 -15.25 -36.40
CA ARG A 677 82.12 -13.98 -36.20
C ARG A 677 83.65 -14.11 -36.13
N PRO A 678 84.26 -15.07 -35.37
CA PRO A 678 85.71 -15.17 -35.29
C PRO A 678 86.37 -15.71 -36.56
N ARG A 679 85.63 -16.39 -37.45
CA ARG A 679 86.16 -16.84 -38.76
C ARG A 679 86.11 -15.75 -39.82
N ALA A 680 85.07 -14.90 -39.84
CA ALA A 680 85.01 -13.75 -40.75
C ALA A 680 86.14 -12.73 -40.49
N LEU A 681 86.59 -12.61 -39.22
CA LEU A 681 87.77 -11.82 -38.86
C LEU A 681 89.08 -12.52 -39.24
N ARG A 682 89.19 -13.85 -39.09
CA ARG A 682 90.40 -14.60 -39.51
C ARG A 682 90.57 -14.67 -41.03
N ALA A 683 89.50 -14.83 -41.81
CA ALA A 683 89.54 -14.83 -43.26
C ALA A 683 89.84 -13.43 -43.86
N ARG A 684 89.55 -12.34 -43.12
CA ARG A 684 89.93 -10.97 -43.50
C ARG A 684 91.33 -10.54 -43.06
N TYR A 685 91.94 -11.22 -42.07
CA TYR A 685 93.20 -10.77 -41.47
C TYR A 685 94.34 -11.79 -41.47
N GLY A 686 94.20 -12.98 -42.07
CA GLY A 686 95.34 -13.86 -42.36
C GLY A 686 96.27 -14.11 -41.16
N LEU A 687 95.71 -14.54 -40.03
CA LEU A 687 96.48 -14.82 -38.82
C LEU A 687 96.47 -16.33 -38.54
N ASP A 688 97.51 -17.00 -39.04
CA ASP A 688 97.98 -18.28 -38.53
C ASP A 688 98.60 -18.07 -37.14
N GLY A 689 98.14 -18.82 -36.15
CA GLY A 689 98.69 -18.72 -34.80
C GLY A 689 97.87 -19.47 -33.77
N ALA A 690 98.42 -20.60 -33.35
CA ALA A 690 97.93 -21.51 -32.32
C ALA A 690 97.42 -20.78 -31.07
N ASN A 691 96.14 -21.01 -30.73
CA ASN A 691 95.64 -20.87 -29.38
C ASN A 691 94.51 -21.88 -29.18
N GLY A 692 94.81 -22.89 -28.37
CA GLY A 692 93.91 -24.00 -28.07
C GLY A 692 92.67 -23.62 -27.25
N PRO A 693 91.84 -24.60 -26.86
CA PRO A 693 90.46 -24.41 -26.38
C PRO A 693 90.26 -23.64 -25.07
N ARG A 694 91.32 -23.06 -24.48
CA ARG A 694 91.27 -22.33 -23.20
C ARG A 694 90.96 -20.83 -23.32
N ALA A 695 90.91 -20.26 -24.53
CA ALA A 695 90.57 -18.85 -24.72
C ALA A 695 89.07 -18.54 -24.58
N TRP A 696 88.21 -19.56 -24.55
CA TRP A 696 86.74 -19.40 -24.58
C TRP A 696 86.08 -18.97 -23.26
N TYR A 697 86.84 -18.85 -22.16
CA TYR A 697 86.30 -18.46 -20.84
C TYR A 697 86.97 -17.22 -20.22
N SER A 698 87.85 -16.51 -20.93
CA SER A 698 88.62 -15.39 -20.36
C SER A 698 88.26 -14.01 -20.91
N ASP A 699 87.09 -13.86 -21.54
CA ASP A 699 86.64 -12.56 -22.02
C ASP A 699 86.04 -11.71 -20.88
N ALA A 700 86.77 -10.67 -20.48
CA ALA A 700 86.42 -9.78 -19.36
C ALA A 700 85.15 -8.96 -19.60
N ALA A 701 84.66 -8.87 -20.85
CA ALA A 701 83.39 -8.21 -21.18
C ALA A 701 82.14 -9.03 -20.80
N LEU A 702 82.26 -10.33 -20.54
CA LEU A 702 81.15 -11.22 -20.12
C LEU A 702 81.11 -11.48 -18.60
N ALA A 703 82.11 -11.04 -17.85
CA ALA A 703 82.19 -11.23 -16.38
C ALA A 703 81.23 -10.31 -15.58
N GLY A 704 80.66 -9.27 -16.20
CA GLY A 704 79.74 -8.31 -15.57
C GLY A 704 78.24 -8.64 -15.72
N ALA A 705 77.87 -9.63 -16.53
CA ALA A 705 76.47 -10.05 -16.66
C ALA A 705 76.11 -11.00 -15.51
N ARG A 706 75.21 -10.58 -14.62
CA ARG A 706 74.60 -11.42 -13.55
C ARG A 706 74.44 -12.86 -14.05
N ARG A 707 75.09 -13.81 -13.37
CA ARG A 707 75.02 -15.27 -13.62
C ARG A 707 73.59 -15.70 -13.95
N ARG A 708 73.23 -15.71 -15.23
CA ARG A 708 72.05 -16.43 -15.73
C ARG A 708 72.42 -17.90 -15.65
N ARG A 709 71.56 -18.72 -15.05
CA ARG A 709 71.70 -20.18 -15.14
C ARG A 709 71.81 -20.53 -16.63
N PRO A 710 72.79 -21.35 -17.05
CA PRO A 710 72.91 -21.74 -18.44
C PRO A 710 71.60 -22.40 -18.87
N THR A 711 71.06 -21.91 -19.99
CA THR A 711 69.85 -22.46 -20.61
C THR A 711 70.09 -23.93 -20.93
N ALA A 712 69.01 -24.74 -21.00
CA ALA A 712 69.14 -26.18 -21.24
C ALA A 712 70.01 -26.47 -22.48
N LEU A 713 69.81 -25.69 -23.55
CA LEU A 713 70.59 -25.74 -24.79
C LEU A 713 72.10 -25.42 -24.62
N GLU A 714 72.45 -24.49 -23.73
CA GLU A 714 73.86 -24.09 -23.46
C GLU A 714 74.63 -25.16 -22.70
N ARG A 715 73.97 -25.95 -21.85
CA ARG A 715 74.61 -27.03 -21.09
C ARG A 715 75.05 -28.22 -21.93
N TYR A 716 74.42 -28.43 -23.09
CA TYR A 716 74.60 -29.66 -23.86
C TYR A 716 75.37 -29.52 -25.17
N LEU A 717 75.52 -28.29 -25.68
CA LEU A 717 76.35 -28.02 -26.87
C LEU A 717 77.79 -27.59 -26.49
N ALA A 718 78.18 -27.71 -25.22
CA ALA A 718 79.58 -27.64 -24.80
C ALA A 718 80.13 -29.08 -24.76
N SER A 719 81.15 -29.37 -25.56
CA SER A 719 81.72 -30.72 -25.64
C SER A 719 82.38 -31.14 -24.32
N GLU A 720 82.15 -32.39 -23.90
CA GLU A 720 82.94 -33.05 -22.85
C GLU A 720 84.42 -33.06 -23.25
N THR A 721 85.25 -32.34 -22.51
CA THR A 721 86.70 -32.56 -22.50
C THR A 721 87.20 -32.60 -21.05
N THR A 722 87.78 -33.75 -20.69
CA THR A 722 88.62 -34.06 -19.50
C THR A 722 87.91 -34.22 -18.14
N ALA A 723 87.38 -35.43 -17.90
CA ALA A 723 87.30 -35.99 -16.55
C ALA A 723 88.57 -36.82 -16.29
N GLY A 724 89.50 -36.28 -15.52
CA GLY A 724 90.72 -36.97 -15.07
C GLY A 724 91.68 -36.02 -14.37
N GLY A 725 91.94 -36.25 -13.07
CA GLY A 725 92.88 -35.48 -12.24
C GLY A 725 92.19 -34.87 -11.01
N GLU A 726 91.94 -35.66 -9.96
CA GLU A 726 92.84 -35.88 -8.81
C GLU A 726 92.48 -34.97 -7.63
N ASN A 727 91.84 -35.58 -6.63
CA ASN A 727 91.84 -35.13 -5.24
C ASN A 727 93.12 -35.65 -4.58
N GLY A 728 93.86 -34.77 -3.91
CA GLY A 728 94.95 -35.12 -2.99
C GLY A 728 95.60 -33.88 -2.39
N GLY A 729 95.26 -33.56 -1.13
CA GLY A 729 95.84 -32.48 -0.34
C GLY A 729 94.81 -31.68 0.43
#